data_AF-A0A9E3M9G0-F1
#
_entry.id   AF-A0A9E3M9G0-F1
#
_cell.length_a   1.000
_cell.length_b   1.000
_cell.length_c   1.000
_cell.angle_alpha   90.00
_cell.angle_beta   90.00
_cell.angle_gamma   90.00
#
_symmetry.space_group_name_H-M   'P 1'
#
loop_
_entity.id
_entity.type
_entity.pdbx_description
1 polymer ?
#
loop_
_entity_poly.entity_id
_entity_poly.type
_entity_poly.pdbx_seq_one_letter_code
_entity_poly.pdbx_strand_id
1 'polypeptide(L)'
;MNRRRITIKMKKIVTKHQQINVVLFLVICGVLANFFAPCLAGEANSTKPPTLLEEFLDGPMAGVDEIVFACRQLNYDGHWYANFGYYAENSDRKAYRAMGRLCKLNLRTGEVTVLLDDPKGTVRDPQVHYDGSKILFSYRKSGTENFNLYEINTDGGGLKQLTDGPYDDIEPTYLPDDSIVFCSSRCHRWVGCWLTHVAILYRCDADGNNIRTISSNSEHENTPWPLPDGRVLYQRWEYVDRSQVHYHHLWTINPDGTGQMTYYGNMHPGTVMIDAKPIPNTKKVLAVFSPGHGRREHEGQITIVTPKAGPDQKASSRPVSRKSNYRDPYPFSEDCFLIAQGTRLLVMNGQGKTQEIYHLPANLVQAGVQCHEPRPLRARVRERVIPPRVTLTQTTGRLILADVYKGRRMEGVKRGDIKKLLVVEPLPAPIHFTGGMEPVSYGGTFMLERILGTVPVEPDGSAYMEVPAMRSLFFVALDENNNSVKRMQSFLMVSPGETTSCVGCHEHRTSTPVNPGRSTLQAVRHPPSKITPIQGIPEVFDFPRDIQPILDKHCVGCHGYEATADEGPRAGGVLLSGDRGPLYSHSYYTLTIRRQFADGRNQAKSNLPPRSIGSGASALMKKLDGSHHSVKVTPHEQDMIRYWIEAGSPYPGTYAALGCGMIGGYGENHQDQSDRQWPSTIAAAEVIKSRCAGCHNQFLPLPLAPSDNRDVPPWHGQPGYVMRHLVFNFTRPEKSLILLAPLAPEAGGYGLCKQNKQSDESVTVFANTNDPNYQKILALCIAGKKHLDKIKRFDMPGFRPRQQYVREMIRYGVLPKNLAADANIDVYATDQAYWQSLWYRPDAAIVPGR
;
A
#
# COMPACT_ATOMS: atom_id res chain seq x y z
N MET A 1 -39.43 -17.55 2.92
CA MET A 1 -40.52 -16.61 2.55
C MET A 1 -39.98 -15.71 1.44
N ASN A 2 -40.11 -15.97 0.14
CA ASN A 2 -41.21 -16.38 -0.73
C ASN A 2 -42.26 -15.27 -0.97
N ARG A 3 -42.44 -14.93 -2.27
CA ARG A 3 -43.38 -13.98 -2.94
C ARG A 3 -42.80 -12.59 -3.26
N ARG A 4 -42.81 -12.08 -4.50
CA ARG A 4 -43.46 -12.42 -5.81
C ARG A 4 -42.69 -11.67 -6.92
N ARG A 5 -42.08 -12.31 -7.93
CA ARG A 5 -42.60 -12.59 -9.30
C ARG A 5 -43.78 -11.71 -9.76
N ILE A 6 -43.56 -10.88 -10.79
CA ILE A 6 -44.36 -10.85 -12.03
C ILE A 6 -43.44 -10.57 -13.22
N THR A 7 -43.58 -11.39 -14.24
CA THR A 7 -42.99 -11.30 -15.58
C THR A 7 -44.15 -11.53 -16.56
N ILE A 8 -44.00 -11.08 -17.82
CA ILE A 8 -44.74 -11.54 -19.04
C ILE A 8 -46.11 -10.81 -19.26
N LYS A 9 -46.64 -10.42 -20.45
CA LYS A 9 -46.42 -10.73 -21.88
C LYS A 9 -47.10 -9.69 -22.80
N MET A 10 -46.69 -9.69 -24.07
CA MET A 10 -47.22 -8.99 -25.25
C MET A 10 -48.70 -9.30 -25.62
N LYS A 11 -49.34 -8.36 -26.32
CA LYS A 11 -50.31 -8.52 -27.45
C LYS A 11 -50.04 -7.33 -28.42
N LYS A 12 -49.55 -7.44 -29.66
CA LYS A 12 -50.03 -8.03 -30.94
C LYS A 12 -51.32 -7.42 -31.53
N ILE A 13 -51.16 -6.54 -32.54
CA ILE A 13 -51.94 -6.29 -33.79
C ILE A 13 -50.92 -5.56 -34.72
N VAL A 14 -50.23 -6.11 -35.74
CA VAL A 14 -50.57 -6.65 -37.09
C VAL A 14 -51.44 -5.67 -37.92
N THR A 15 -50.91 -4.91 -38.89
CA THR A 15 -50.71 -5.29 -40.31
C THR A 15 -49.74 -4.33 -41.04
N LYS A 16 -48.69 -4.82 -41.73
CA LYS A 16 -48.48 -4.95 -43.22
C LYS A 16 -48.42 -3.60 -44.00
N HIS A 17 -47.29 -3.16 -44.55
CA HIS A 17 -46.48 -3.62 -45.73
C HIS A 17 -46.78 -2.81 -47.00
N GLN A 18 -45.73 -2.17 -47.58
CA GLN A 18 -45.28 -2.18 -48.99
C GLN A 18 -44.40 -0.94 -49.22
N GLN A 19 -43.09 -1.09 -49.44
CA GLN A 19 -42.42 -1.15 -50.76
C GLN A 19 -42.89 -0.06 -51.73
N ILE A 20 -41.98 0.81 -52.18
CA ILE A 20 -41.61 0.97 -53.61
C ILE A 20 -40.54 2.07 -53.80
N ASN A 21 -39.57 1.67 -54.61
CA ASN A 21 -38.59 2.36 -55.43
C ASN A 21 -39.02 3.68 -56.11
N VAL A 22 -38.04 4.60 -56.26
CA VAL A 22 -37.62 5.22 -57.54
C VAL A 22 -38.57 6.26 -58.20
N VAL A 23 -38.09 7.52 -58.20
CA VAL A 23 -38.03 8.47 -59.35
C VAL A 23 -39.25 9.34 -59.70
N LEU A 24 -38.93 10.65 -59.88
CA LEU A 24 -39.60 11.67 -60.71
C LEU A 24 -41.03 12.08 -60.26
N PHE A 25 -41.49 13.32 -60.38
CA PHE A 25 -41.41 14.21 -61.55
C PHE A 25 -41.91 15.59 -61.09
N LEU A 26 -41.15 16.65 -61.35
CA LEU A 26 -41.67 17.88 -61.95
C LEU A 26 -40.54 18.48 -62.79
N VAL A 27 -40.82 18.56 -64.08
CA VAL A 27 -39.93 18.73 -65.22
C VAL A 27 -40.19 20.10 -65.84
N ILE A 28 -39.34 20.48 -66.81
CA ILE A 28 -39.51 21.54 -67.85
C ILE A 28 -38.99 22.90 -67.36
N CYS A 29 -37.99 23.62 -67.91
CA CYS A 29 -37.25 23.72 -69.19
C CYS A 29 -35.94 24.53 -68.87
N GLY A 30 -34.85 24.62 -69.65
CA GLY A 30 -34.49 24.22 -71.00
C GLY A 30 -33.06 24.73 -71.34
N VAL A 31 -32.29 23.82 -71.94
CA VAL A 31 -31.17 23.87 -72.92
C VAL A 31 -30.53 25.21 -73.39
N LEU A 32 -29.21 25.15 -73.60
CA LEU A 32 -28.30 25.85 -74.56
C LEU A 32 -27.19 26.67 -73.86
N ALA A 33 -26.00 26.10 -73.67
CA ALA A 33 -24.86 26.07 -74.61
C ALA A 33 -24.10 27.40 -74.73
N ASN A 34 -22.88 27.44 -74.18
CA ASN A 34 -21.82 28.27 -74.75
C ASN A 34 -20.44 27.63 -74.56
N PHE A 35 -19.72 27.57 -75.68
CA PHE A 35 -18.42 26.96 -75.94
C PHE A 35 -17.25 27.81 -75.39
N PHE A 36 -16.18 27.16 -74.90
CA PHE A 36 -14.79 27.20 -75.43
C PHE A 36 -13.84 26.44 -74.45
N ALA A 37 -13.00 25.55 -75.01
CA ALA A 37 -11.98 24.71 -74.34
C ALA A 37 -10.65 25.48 -74.10
N PRO A 38 -9.48 24.88 -73.77
CA PRO A 38 -9.13 23.53 -73.29
C PRO A 38 -8.05 23.51 -72.15
N CYS A 39 -7.60 22.29 -71.78
CA CYS A 39 -6.28 21.95 -71.22
C CYS A 39 -5.91 22.44 -69.80
N LEU A 40 -5.82 21.50 -68.87
CA LEU A 40 -4.54 21.04 -68.30
C LEU A 40 -4.78 19.71 -67.59
N ALA A 41 -4.33 18.64 -68.22
CA ALA A 41 -4.06 17.38 -67.56
C ALA A 41 -2.88 17.60 -66.60
N GLY A 42 -3.19 17.91 -65.35
CA GLY A 42 -2.26 17.70 -64.25
C GLY A 42 -2.54 16.33 -63.68
N GLU A 43 -1.60 15.40 -63.83
CA GLU A 43 -1.59 14.16 -63.06
C GLU A 43 -1.70 14.53 -61.57
N ALA A 44 -2.89 14.31 -61.00
CA ALA A 44 -3.08 14.33 -59.57
C ALA A 44 -2.34 13.11 -59.03
N ASN A 45 -1.04 13.29 -58.77
CA ASN A 45 -0.23 12.36 -58.02
C ASN A 45 -0.84 12.30 -56.62
N SER A 46 -1.78 11.37 -56.41
CA SER A 46 -2.48 11.15 -55.15
C SER A 46 -1.50 10.48 -54.19
N THR A 47 -0.52 11.26 -53.75
CA THR A 47 0.36 10.87 -52.65
C THR A 47 -0.54 10.65 -51.45
N LYS A 48 -0.69 9.37 -51.07
CA LYS A 48 -1.38 8.97 -49.85
C LYS A 48 -0.78 9.81 -48.70
N PRO A 49 -1.60 10.44 -47.84
CA PRO A 49 -1.06 11.22 -46.74
C PRO A 49 -0.12 10.34 -45.91
N PRO A 50 1.01 10.88 -45.43
CA PRO A 50 1.99 10.12 -44.69
C PRO A 50 1.34 9.46 -43.48
N THR A 51 1.77 8.25 -43.20
CA THR A 51 1.38 7.55 -41.98
C THR A 51 1.95 8.29 -40.77
N LEU A 52 1.37 8.06 -39.59
CA LEU A 52 1.84 8.69 -38.36
C LEU A 52 3.30 8.32 -38.05
N LEU A 53 3.71 7.09 -38.39
CA LEU A 53 5.10 6.66 -38.25
C LEU A 53 6.03 7.43 -39.20
N GLU A 54 5.65 7.62 -40.46
CA GLU A 54 6.44 8.39 -41.44
C GLU A 54 6.61 9.85 -40.97
N GLU A 55 5.51 10.50 -40.54
CA GLU A 55 5.55 11.85 -39.95
C GLU A 55 6.51 11.94 -38.74
N PHE A 56 6.57 10.89 -37.92
CA PHE A 56 7.45 10.85 -36.76
C PHE A 56 8.91 10.61 -37.14
N LEU A 57 9.19 9.67 -38.05
CA LEU A 57 10.54 9.36 -38.52
C LEU A 57 11.18 10.54 -39.27
N ASP A 58 10.38 11.34 -39.97
CA ASP A 58 10.83 12.56 -40.65
C ASP A 58 10.91 13.77 -39.70
N GLY A 59 10.39 13.63 -38.47
CA GLY A 59 10.26 14.70 -37.49
C GLY A 59 10.91 14.35 -36.13
N PRO A 60 10.16 14.29 -35.02
CA PRO A 60 10.73 14.09 -33.67
C PRO A 60 11.53 12.80 -33.46
N MET A 61 11.33 11.79 -34.30
CA MET A 61 12.08 10.51 -34.31
C MET A 61 13.17 10.47 -35.40
N ALA A 62 13.55 11.61 -36.00
CA ALA A 62 14.66 11.67 -36.93
C ALA A 62 15.93 11.02 -36.35
N GLY A 63 16.54 10.13 -37.13
CA GLY A 63 17.71 9.33 -36.72
C GLY A 63 17.41 8.16 -35.79
N VAL A 64 16.14 7.79 -35.58
CA VAL A 64 15.73 6.58 -34.84
C VAL A 64 15.27 5.53 -35.84
N ASP A 65 16.21 4.77 -36.38
CA ASP A 65 15.88 3.70 -37.32
C ASP A 65 15.50 2.41 -36.59
N GLU A 66 15.99 2.22 -35.37
CA GLU A 66 15.79 0.99 -34.60
C GLU A 66 15.32 1.28 -33.16
N ILE A 67 14.52 0.37 -32.63
CA ILE A 67 14.13 0.33 -31.21
C ILE A 67 14.46 -1.04 -30.62
N VAL A 68 14.73 -1.09 -29.31
CA VAL A 68 14.78 -2.33 -28.53
C VAL A 68 13.50 -2.47 -27.70
N PHE A 69 13.05 -3.69 -27.49
CA PHE A 69 11.89 -4.01 -26.65
C PHE A 69 12.00 -5.42 -26.07
N ALA A 70 11.26 -5.67 -24.98
CA ALA A 70 11.19 -6.99 -24.37
C ALA A 70 9.86 -7.68 -24.66
N CYS A 71 9.88 -9.01 -24.69
CA CYS A 71 8.68 -9.84 -24.73
C CYS A 71 8.73 -10.87 -23.61
N ARG A 72 7.60 -11.09 -22.93
CA ARG A 72 7.48 -12.10 -21.86
C ARG A 72 6.05 -12.56 -21.64
N GLN A 73 5.89 -13.72 -21.02
CA GLN A 73 4.61 -14.11 -20.42
C GLN A 73 4.34 -13.30 -19.14
N LEU A 74 3.07 -13.10 -18.84
CA LEU A 74 2.62 -12.36 -17.66
C LEU A 74 2.16 -13.28 -16.54
N ASN A 75 2.33 -12.84 -15.30
CA ASN A 75 1.69 -13.46 -14.15
C ASN A 75 0.16 -13.34 -14.23
N TYR A 76 -0.55 -14.24 -13.57
CA TYR A 76 -2.02 -14.21 -13.51
C TYR A 76 -2.56 -13.23 -12.46
N ASP A 77 -1.73 -12.85 -11.50
CA ASP A 77 -2.09 -11.86 -10.47
C ASP A 77 -2.43 -10.52 -11.10
N GLY A 78 -3.53 -9.92 -10.63
CA GLY A 78 -4.01 -8.63 -11.15
C GLY A 78 -3.20 -7.44 -10.62
N HIS A 79 -2.42 -7.62 -9.55
CA HIS A 79 -1.63 -6.55 -8.96
C HIS A 79 -0.42 -6.21 -9.83
N TRP A 80 -0.21 -4.92 -10.01
CA TRP A 80 0.79 -4.37 -10.92
C TRP A 80 2.24 -4.63 -10.47
N TYR A 81 2.46 -4.84 -9.18
CA TYR A 81 3.75 -5.17 -8.56
C TYR A 81 4.03 -6.68 -8.42
N ALA A 82 3.03 -7.55 -8.65
CA ALA A 82 3.15 -8.99 -8.42
C ALA A 82 3.78 -9.71 -9.62
N ASN A 83 5.02 -9.38 -9.96
CA ASN A 83 5.68 -9.82 -11.19
C ASN A 83 7.13 -10.37 -11.01
N PHE A 84 7.63 -10.47 -9.77
CA PHE A 84 8.93 -11.07 -9.42
C PHE A 84 8.86 -11.83 -8.08
N GLY A 85 9.84 -12.70 -7.81
CA GLY A 85 9.87 -13.51 -6.60
C GLY A 85 8.79 -14.59 -6.54
N TYR A 86 8.25 -14.84 -5.34
CA TYR A 86 7.31 -15.92 -5.05
C TYR A 86 6.23 -15.49 -4.04
N TYR A 87 5.23 -16.36 -3.83
CA TYR A 87 4.11 -16.11 -2.92
C TYR A 87 4.39 -16.60 -1.49
N ALA A 88 3.93 -15.85 -0.48
CA ALA A 88 4.22 -16.08 0.93
C ALA A 88 3.98 -17.53 1.40
N GLU A 89 2.82 -18.09 1.04
CA GLU A 89 2.39 -19.44 1.45
C GLU A 89 3.28 -20.55 0.87
N ASN A 90 3.75 -20.37 -0.37
CA ASN A 90 4.48 -21.39 -1.12
C ASN A 90 5.55 -20.76 -2.02
N SER A 91 6.82 -20.98 -1.69
CA SER A 91 7.97 -20.49 -2.45
C SER A 91 8.10 -21.07 -3.86
N ASP A 92 7.45 -22.21 -4.14
CA ASP A 92 7.43 -22.82 -5.47
C ASP A 92 6.42 -22.13 -6.39
N ARG A 93 5.43 -21.44 -5.82
CA ARG A 93 4.52 -20.59 -6.58
C ARG A 93 5.25 -19.29 -6.89
N LYS A 94 5.79 -19.18 -8.10
CA LYS A 94 6.50 -17.98 -8.57
C LYS A 94 5.55 -16.89 -9.04
N ALA A 95 5.94 -15.63 -8.87
CA ALA A 95 5.23 -14.47 -9.40
C ALA A 95 5.76 -14.00 -10.77
N TYR A 96 6.85 -14.57 -11.27
CA TYR A 96 7.33 -14.37 -12.65
C TYR A 96 6.88 -15.50 -13.59
N ARG A 97 7.01 -15.30 -14.91
CA ARG A 97 6.72 -16.29 -15.97
C ARG A 97 7.83 -16.34 -17.02
N ALA A 98 7.73 -17.24 -17.98
CA ALA A 98 8.82 -17.57 -18.90
C ALA A 98 8.74 -16.81 -20.24
N MET A 99 9.40 -17.36 -21.27
CA MET A 99 9.44 -16.85 -22.64
C MET A 99 10.01 -15.44 -22.78
N GLY A 100 11.09 -15.15 -22.06
CA GLY A 100 11.81 -13.89 -22.13
C GLY A 100 12.54 -13.72 -23.46
N ARG A 101 12.27 -12.62 -24.17
CA ARG A 101 13.02 -12.20 -25.35
C ARG A 101 13.44 -10.74 -25.27
N LEU A 102 14.65 -10.45 -25.71
CA LEU A 102 15.10 -9.10 -26.06
C LEU A 102 15.15 -9.00 -27.58
N CYS A 103 14.42 -8.05 -28.14
CA CYS A 103 14.28 -7.89 -29.58
C CYS A 103 14.65 -6.47 -30.01
N LYS A 104 15.14 -6.35 -31.24
CA LYS A 104 15.33 -5.10 -31.97
C LYS A 104 14.35 -5.05 -33.13
N LEU A 105 13.70 -3.91 -33.34
CA LEU A 105 12.80 -3.65 -34.47
C LEU A 105 13.34 -2.49 -35.29
N ASN A 106 13.51 -2.71 -36.59
CA ASN A 106 13.77 -1.64 -37.55
C ASN A 106 12.44 -0.97 -37.93
N LEU A 107 12.31 0.32 -37.65
CA LEU A 107 11.08 1.09 -37.86
C LEU A 107 10.81 1.42 -39.33
N ARG A 108 11.81 1.33 -40.21
CA ARG A 108 11.65 1.58 -41.65
C ARG A 108 11.26 0.33 -42.42
N THR A 109 11.85 -0.81 -42.09
CA THR A 109 11.63 -2.09 -42.80
C THR A 109 10.60 -2.98 -42.11
N GLY A 110 10.35 -2.79 -40.81
CA GLY A 110 9.55 -3.69 -39.98
C GLY A 110 10.29 -4.98 -39.59
N GLU A 111 11.58 -5.10 -39.92
CA GLU A 111 12.39 -6.28 -39.59
C GLU A 111 12.65 -6.38 -38.09
N VAL A 112 12.54 -7.60 -37.54
CA VAL A 112 12.84 -7.90 -36.14
C VAL A 112 14.06 -8.80 -36.03
N THR A 113 15.05 -8.35 -35.26
CA THR A 113 16.22 -9.14 -34.86
C THR A 113 16.06 -9.55 -33.40
N VAL A 114 16.25 -10.83 -33.08
CA VAL A 114 16.25 -11.30 -31.69
C VAL A 114 17.67 -11.23 -31.14
N LEU A 115 17.88 -10.43 -30.10
CA LEU A 115 19.18 -10.25 -29.44
C LEU A 115 19.42 -11.31 -28.35
N LEU A 116 18.35 -11.71 -27.67
CA LEU A 116 18.36 -12.76 -26.66
C LEU A 116 17.02 -13.52 -26.70
N ASP A 117 17.07 -14.85 -26.80
CA ASP A 117 15.90 -15.72 -26.68
C ASP A 117 16.14 -16.74 -25.56
N ASP A 118 15.36 -16.63 -24.48
CA ASP A 118 15.37 -17.62 -23.41
C ASP A 118 13.93 -18.10 -23.12
N PRO A 119 13.49 -19.21 -23.75
CA PRO A 119 12.14 -19.74 -23.60
C PRO A 119 11.76 -20.10 -22.17
N LYS A 120 12.74 -20.43 -21.33
CA LYS A 120 12.56 -20.82 -19.92
C LYS A 120 13.01 -19.73 -18.95
N GLY A 121 13.57 -18.63 -19.45
CA GLY A 121 13.97 -17.43 -18.71
C GLY A 121 12.97 -16.29 -18.86
N THR A 122 13.32 -15.11 -18.33
CA THR A 122 12.46 -13.92 -18.35
C THR A 122 13.29 -12.67 -18.53
N VAL A 123 12.98 -11.86 -19.55
CA VAL A 123 13.65 -10.59 -19.87
C VAL A 123 12.67 -9.45 -19.67
N ARG A 124 13.12 -8.34 -19.07
CA ARG A 124 12.31 -7.13 -18.88
C ARG A 124 13.16 -5.88 -18.70
N ASP A 125 12.51 -4.73 -18.81
CA ASP A 125 13.02 -3.40 -18.48
C ASP A 125 14.28 -2.95 -19.27
N PRO A 126 14.38 -3.18 -20.60
CA PRO A 126 15.53 -2.73 -21.37
C PRO A 126 15.71 -1.20 -21.33
N GLN A 127 16.97 -0.78 -21.24
CA GLN A 127 17.43 0.60 -21.28
C GLN A 127 18.68 0.73 -22.13
N VAL A 128 18.68 1.72 -23.02
CA VAL A 128 19.82 1.97 -23.91
C VAL A 128 20.81 2.90 -23.22
N HIS A 129 22.10 2.54 -23.27
CA HIS A 129 23.19 3.34 -22.74
C HIS A 129 23.31 4.68 -23.48
N TYR A 130 23.95 5.68 -22.86
CA TYR A 130 24.02 7.05 -23.42
C TYR A 130 24.69 7.14 -24.79
N ASP A 131 25.65 6.27 -25.08
CA ASP A 131 26.33 6.19 -26.39
C ASP A 131 25.56 5.36 -27.43
N GLY A 132 24.47 4.68 -27.04
CA GLY A 132 23.68 3.83 -27.94
C GLY A 132 24.32 2.49 -28.29
N SER A 133 25.42 2.08 -27.63
CA SER A 133 26.17 0.86 -27.96
C SER A 133 25.76 -0.38 -27.15
N LYS A 134 25.13 -0.16 -25.99
CA LYS A 134 24.75 -1.23 -25.04
C LYS A 134 23.32 -1.08 -24.54
N ILE A 135 22.77 -2.19 -24.08
CA ILE A 135 21.43 -2.31 -23.49
C ILE A 135 21.57 -2.94 -22.10
N LEU A 136 21.11 -2.23 -21.06
CA LEU A 136 20.94 -2.72 -19.69
C LEU A 136 19.52 -3.26 -19.52
N PHE A 137 19.35 -4.37 -18.82
CA PHE A 137 18.05 -4.99 -18.62
C PHE A 137 18.04 -5.93 -17.42
N SER A 138 16.84 -6.24 -16.92
CA SER A 138 16.63 -7.24 -15.88
C SER A 138 16.40 -8.60 -16.53
N TYR A 139 17.17 -9.60 -16.10
CA TYR A 139 17.11 -10.93 -16.68
C TYR A 139 17.15 -12.01 -15.61
N ARG A 140 16.09 -12.81 -15.59
CA ARG A 140 16.08 -14.10 -14.90
C ARG A 140 16.45 -15.18 -15.90
N LYS A 141 17.72 -15.56 -15.90
CA LYS A 141 18.25 -16.61 -16.76
C LYS A 141 17.60 -17.97 -16.46
N SER A 142 17.38 -18.78 -17.48
CA SER A 142 16.98 -20.17 -17.33
C SER A 142 17.81 -20.92 -16.29
N GLY A 143 17.13 -21.69 -15.44
CA GLY A 143 17.77 -22.42 -14.33
C GLY A 143 18.05 -21.58 -13.09
N THR A 144 17.69 -20.29 -13.09
CA THR A 144 17.81 -19.40 -11.94
C THR A 144 16.45 -18.92 -11.44
N GLU A 145 16.43 -18.47 -10.19
CA GLU A 145 15.23 -18.07 -9.46
C GLU A 145 14.99 -16.56 -9.47
N ASN A 146 16.04 -15.76 -9.65
CA ASN A 146 16.00 -14.32 -9.44
C ASN A 146 16.38 -13.51 -10.68
N PHE A 147 15.77 -12.34 -10.82
CA PHE A 147 16.24 -11.34 -11.79
C PHE A 147 17.55 -10.73 -11.33
N ASN A 148 18.51 -10.65 -12.25
CA ASN A 148 19.74 -9.88 -12.06
C ASN A 148 19.89 -8.87 -13.19
N LEU A 149 20.75 -7.87 -13.00
CA LEU A 149 21.05 -6.88 -14.03
C LEU A 149 22.07 -7.43 -15.03
N TYR A 150 21.80 -7.25 -16.32
CA TYR A 150 22.69 -7.64 -17.40
C TYR A 150 22.87 -6.49 -18.40
N GLU A 151 24.02 -6.48 -19.06
CA GLU A 151 24.29 -5.68 -20.24
C GLU A 151 24.50 -6.58 -21.46
N ILE A 152 24.10 -6.09 -22.63
CA ILE A 152 24.40 -6.70 -23.94
C ILE A 152 24.68 -5.59 -24.96
N ASN A 153 25.55 -5.85 -25.93
CA ASN A 153 25.78 -4.91 -27.02
C ASN A 153 24.56 -4.84 -27.95
N THR A 154 24.40 -3.74 -28.68
CA THR A 154 23.28 -3.56 -29.62
C THR A 154 23.33 -4.45 -30.86
N ASP A 155 24.46 -5.12 -31.10
CA ASP A 155 24.63 -6.19 -32.09
C ASP A 155 24.27 -7.59 -31.57
N GLY A 156 23.95 -7.73 -30.27
CA GLY A 156 23.64 -9.00 -29.60
C GLY A 156 24.86 -9.72 -29.00
N GLY A 157 26.07 -9.20 -29.17
CA GLY A 157 27.28 -9.73 -28.53
C GLY A 157 27.47 -9.25 -27.08
N GLY A 158 28.48 -9.80 -26.41
CA GLY A 158 28.98 -9.22 -25.16
C GLY A 158 28.06 -9.30 -23.93
N LEU A 159 27.13 -10.27 -23.88
CA LEU A 159 26.24 -10.46 -22.74
C LEU A 159 27.03 -10.61 -21.43
N LYS A 160 26.83 -9.67 -20.49
CA LYS A 160 27.52 -9.58 -19.20
C LYS A 160 26.52 -9.48 -18.06
N GLN A 161 26.68 -10.29 -17.02
CA GLN A 161 25.97 -10.15 -15.76
C GLN A 161 26.64 -9.08 -14.89
N LEU A 162 25.86 -8.16 -14.33
CA LEU A 162 26.34 -7.08 -13.46
C LEU A 162 26.06 -7.35 -11.97
N THR A 163 24.89 -7.88 -11.64
CA THR A 163 24.52 -8.19 -10.25
C THR A 163 24.30 -9.68 -10.03
N ASP A 164 24.41 -10.12 -8.78
CA ASP A 164 24.15 -11.50 -8.36
C ASP A 164 23.47 -11.58 -6.98
N GLY A 165 23.19 -12.81 -6.56
CA GLY A 165 22.63 -13.14 -5.25
C GLY A 165 21.16 -13.57 -5.27
N PRO A 166 20.59 -13.92 -4.10
CA PRO A 166 19.25 -14.49 -3.96
C PRO A 166 18.15 -13.41 -3.92
N TYR A 167 18.32 -12.35 -4.72
CA TYR A 167 17.49 -11.15 -4.74
C TYR A 167 17.12 -10.78 -6.17
N ASP A 168 15.96 -10.16 -6.33
CA ASP A 168 15.48 -9.71 -7.62
C ASP A 168 15.86 -8.25 -7.82
N ASP A 169 16.66 -8.00 -8.86
CA ASP A 169 17.05 -6.67 -9.33
C ASP A 169 16.32 -6.37 -10.64
N ILE A 170 15.46 -5.36 -10.59
CA ILE A 170 14.52 -5.03 -11.67
C ILE A 170 14.47 -3.54 -11.93
N GLU A 171 13.89 -3.17 -13.07
CA GLU A 171 13.62 -1.78 -13.47
C GLU A 171 14.87 -0.87 -13.40
N PRO A 172 16.03 -1.30 -13.94
CA PRO A 172 17.24 -0.51 -13.91
C PRO A 172 17.15 0.68 -14.86
N THR A 173 17.98 1.70 -14.62
CA THR A 173 18.32 2.73 -15.60
C THR A 173 19.71 3.30 -15.32
N TYR A 174 20.39 3.73 -16.37
CA TYR A 174 21.66 4.44 -16.25
C TYR A 174 21.44 5.85 -15.70
N LEU A 175 22.38 6.29 -14.88
CA LEU A 175 22.54 7.65 -14.42
C LEU A 175 23.60 8.37 -15.26
N PRO A 176 23.60 9.72 -15.31
CA PRO A 176 24.51 10.47 -16.17
C PRO A 176 26.00 10.31 -15.84
N ASP A 177 26.34 9.73 -14.69
CA ASP A 177 27.69 9.36 -14.25
C ASP A 177 28.04 7.87 -14.52
N ASP A 178 27.26 7.19 -15.36
CA ASP A 178 27.35 5.76 -15.70
C ASP A 178 26.98 4.78 -14.57
N SER A 179 26.75 5.27 -13.36
CA SER A 179 26.18 4.45 -12.30
C SER A 179 24.76 3.99 -12.64
N ILE A 180 24.26 2.99 -11.93
CA ILE A 180 22.96 2.39 -12.20
C ILE A 180 22.06 2.59 -10.98
N VAL A 181 20.82 3.02 -11.22
CA VAL A 181 19.74 3.00 -10.21
C VAL A 181 18.70 1.97 -10.63
N PHE A 182 18.17 1.21 -9.66
CA PHE A 182 17.27 0.09 -9.92
C PHE A 182 16.41 -0.21 -8.69
N CYS A 183 15.39 -1.06 -8.85
CA CYS A 183 14.58 -1.56 -7.75
C CYS A 183 15.07 -2.95 -7.32
N SER A 184 15.23 -3.19 -6.02
CA SER A 184 15.74 -4.48 -5.51
C SER A 184 14.97 -5.03 -4.31
N SER A 185 14.77 -6.35 -4.28
CA SER A 185 14.19 -7.08 -3.13
C SER A 185 15.19 -7.36 -1.99
N ARG A 186 16.42 -6.85 -2.08
CA ARG A 186 17.43 -6.84 -1.00
C ARG A 186 16.95 -6.17 0.29
N CYS A 187 15.83 -5.46 0.27
CA CYS A 187 15.25 -4.82 1.46
C CYS A 187 14.59 -5.79 2.45
N HIS A 188 14.35 -7.05 2.06
CA HIS A 188 13.75 -8.11 2.89
C HIS A 188 12.34 -7.78 3.39
N ARG A 189 11.47 -7.29 2.51
CA ARG A 189 10.12 -6.79 2.85
C ARG A 189 9.05 -7.46 2.01
N TRP A 190 7.86 -7.56 2.58
CA TRP A 190 6.65 -7.97 1.89
C TRP A 190 5.63 -6.85 1.90
N VAL A 191 4.74 -6.85 0.91
CA VAL A 191 3.68 -5.86 0.78
C VAL A 191 2.75 -5.98 2.00
N GLY A 192 2.53 -4.88 2.73
CA GLY A 192 1.75 -4.89 3.98
C GLY A 192 0.27 -5.25 3.84
N CYS A 193 -0.21 -5.45 2.61
CA CYS A 193 -1.54 -5.97 2.29
C CYS A 193 -1.54 -6.97 1.12
N TRP A 194 -0.42 -7.66 0.84
CA TRP A 194 -0.43 -8.72 -0.16
C TRP A 194 0.69 -9.74 0.04
N LEU A 195 0.65 -10.80 -0.75
CA LEU A 195 1.43 -12.03 -0.57
C LEU A 195 2.72 -12.04 -1.39
N THR A 196 3.30 -10.88 -1.71
CA THR A 196 4.45 -10.77 -2.61
C THR A 196 5.55 -9.89 -2.01
N HIS A 197 6.78 -10.10 -2.47
CA HIS A 197 7.93 -9.29 -2.07
C HIS A 197 7.76 -7.82 -2.47
N VAL A 198 8.49 -6.96 -1.76
CA VAL A 198 8.70 -5.55 -2.10
C VAL A 198 10.09 -5.38 -2.71
N ALA A 199 10.21 -4.47 -3.68
CA ALA A 199 11.46 -3.93 -4.17
C ALA A 199 11.43 -2.40 -3.99
N ILE A 200 12.57 -1.83 -3.59
CA ILE A 200 12.75 -0.39 -3.39
C ILE A 200 14.01 0.09 -4.10
N LEU A 201 14.29 1.40 -4.10
CA LEU A 201 15.44 1.95 -4.83
C LEU A 201 16.81 1.58 -4.21
N TYR A 202 17.69 1.10 -5.09
CA TYR A 202 19.12 0.84 -4.88
C TYR A 202 19.94 1.50 -5.98
N ARG A 203 21.23 1.65 -5.73
CA ARG A 203 22.21 2.01 -6.76
C ARG A 203 23.47 1.19 -6.67
N CYS A 204 24.19 1.10 -7.78
CA CYS A 204 25.52 0.51 -7.90
C CYS A 204 26.35 1.28 -8.93
N ASP A 205 27.63 0.96 -8.99
CA ASP A 205 28.52 1.46 -10.03
C ASP A 205 28.20 0.81 -11.38
N ALA A 206 28.79 1.33 -12.46
CA ALA A 206 28.53 0.87 -13.84
C ALA A 206 28.80 -0.63 -14.05
N ASP A 207 29.70 -1.21 -13.26
CA ASP A 207 30.07 -2.63 -13.31
C ASP A 207 29.21 -3.53 -12.43
N GLY A 208 28.26 -2.96 -11.66
CA GLY A 208 27.39 -3.66 -10.74
C GLY A 208 27.90 -3.72 -9.29
N ASN A 209 29.11 -3.23 -9.01
CA ASN A 209 29.69 -3.24 -7.66
C ASN A 209 29.13 -2.10 -6.78
N ASN A 210 29.44 -2.15 -5.48
CA ASN A 210 29.05 -1.12 -4.50
C ASN A 210 27.53 -0.89 -4.41
N ILE A 211 26.76 -1.98 -4.48
CA ILE A 211 25.30 -1.95 -4.31
C ILE A 211 24.96 -1.38 -2.93
N ARG A 212 24.15 -0.30 -2.92
CA ARG A 212 23.61 0.28 -1.69
C ARG A 212 22.17 0.76 -1.87
N THR A 213 21.39 0.65 -0.81
CA THR A 213 20.03 1.19 -0.80
C THR A 213 20.05 2.72 -0.73
N ILE A 214 19.09 3.37 -1.40
CA ILE A 214 18.89 4.83 -1.37
C ILE A 214 17.47 5.22 -0.94
N SER A 215 16.66 4.24 -0.52
CA SER A 215 15.32 4.44 0.03
C SER A 215 15.11 3.60 1.28
N SER A 216 14.24 4.07 2.18
CA SER A 216 13.79 3.32 3.35
C SER A 216 12.33 2.84 3.25
N ASN A 217 11.67 2.98 2.10
CA ASN A 217 10.23 2.73 1.97
C ASN A 217 9.80 1.31 2.36
N SER A 218 8.76 1.16 3.17
CA SER A 218 8.24 -0.16 3.55
C SER A 218 7.57 -0.89 2.37
N GLU A 219 7.07 -0.12 1.39
CA GLU A 219 6.31 -0.62 0.25
C GLU A 219 7.02 -0.41 -1.10
N HIS A 220 6.38 -0.89 -2.16
CA HIS A 220 6.91 -0.89 -3.51
C HIS A 220 7.26 0.51 -4.05
N GLU A 221 8.39 0.58 -4.75
CA GLU A 221 8.83 1.71 -5.57
C GLU A 221 9.21 1.22 -6.96
N ASN A 222 8.92 2.00 -8.00
CA ASN A 222 9.05 1.53 -9.38
C ASN A 222 9.49 2.59 -10.38
N THR A 223 10.02 2.10 -11.49
CA THR A 223 10.30 2.82 -12.73
C THR A 223 11.14 4.08 -12.52
N PRO A 224 12.34 3.98 -11.88
CA PRO A 224 13.21 5.13 -11.73
C PRO A 224 13.67 5.66 -13.09
N TRP A 225 13.76 6.99 -13.24
CA TRP A 225 14.23 7.65 -14.45
C TRP A 225 14.97 8.96 -14.17
N PRO A 226 16.14 9.24 -14.78
CA PRO A 226 16.84 10.51 -14.60
C PRO A 226 16.08 11.67 -15.25
N LEU A 227 15.83 12.72 -14.47
CA LEU A 227 15.32 14.00 -14.95
C LEU A 227 16.45 14.85 -15.53
N PRO A 228 16.15 15.79 -16.45
CA PRO A 228 17.15 16.70 -17.01
C PRO A 228 17.96 17.50 -15.98
N ASP A 229 17.40 17.73 -14.80
CA ASP A 229 18.07 18.42 -13.69
C ASP A 229 18.99 17.51 -12.83
N GLY A 230 19.06 16.23 -13.17
CA GLY A 230 19.90 15.22 -12.53
C GLY A 230 19.24 14.43 -11.40
N ARG A 231 18.01 14.80 -10.99
CA ARG A 231 17.26 14.02 -10.01
C ARG A 231 16.72 12.73 -10.63
N VAL A 232 16.39 11.74 -9.82
CA VAL A 232 15.67 10.53 -10.24
C VAL A 232 14.19 10.72 -9.95
N LEU A 233 13.33 10.57 -10.95
CA LEU A 233 11.87 10.48 -10.86
C LEU A 233 11.46 9.02 -10.70
N TYR A 234 10.48 8.73 -9.85
CA TYR A 234 10.02 7.36 -9.62
C TYR A 234 8.59 7.34 -9.04
N GLN A 235 7.96 6.17 -9.06
CA GLN A 235 6.71 5.92 -8.33
C GLN A 235 7.04 5.48 -6.90
N ARG A 236 6.32 6.02 -5.92
CA ARG A 236 6.37 5.55 -4.52
C ARG A 236 4.98 5.25 -3.99
N TRP A 237 4.83 4.06 -3.43
CA TRP A 237 3.65 3.69 -2.65
C TRP A 237 3.76 4.26 -1.24
N GLU A 238 2.71 4.94 -0.78
CA GLU A 238 2.62 5.50 0.55
C GLU A 238 1.45 4.97 1.38
N TYR A 239 1.74 4.62 2.64
CA TYR A 239 0.88 3.81 3.48
C TYR A 239 0.70 4.30 4.93
N VAL A 240 1.14 5.52 5.28
CA VAL A 240 1.09 6.03 6.67
C VAL A 240 -0.26 6.73 6.96
N ASP A 241 -1.05 6.12 7.85
CA ASP A 241 -2.38 6.58 8.30
C ASP A 241 -3.35 6.94 7.17
N ARG A 242 -3.27 6.21 6.07
CA ARG A 242 -4.11 6.41 4.90
C ARG A 242 -4.27 5.11 4.14
N SER A 243 -5.15 5.14 3.14
CA SER A 243 -5.52 3.91 2.48
C SER A 243 -4.41 3.25 1.70
N GLN A 244 -4.27 1.95 1.93
CA GLN A 244 -3.36 1.05 1.24
C GLN A 244 -3.44 1.13 -0.28
N VAL A 245 -4.64 1.13 -0.85
CA VAL A 245 -4.77 0.96 -2.30
C VAL A 245 -4.71 2.28 -3.08
N HIS A 246 -4.76 3.43 -2.40
CA HIS A 246 -5.08 4.69 -3.06
C HIS A 246 -3.90 5.67 -3.27
N TYR A 247 -2.73 5.43 -2.69
CA TYR A 247 -1.62 6.40 -2.70
C TYR A 247 -0.34 5.86 -3.35
N HIS A 248 -0.22 6.03 -4.66
CA HIS A 248 0.87 5.51 -5.48
C HIS A 248 1.28 6.57 -6.51
N HIS A 249 2.21 7.44 -6.13
CA HIS A 249 2.37 8.73 -6.81
C HIS A 249 3.80 9.01 -7.24
N LEU A 250 4.01 10.14 -7.92
CA LEU A 250 5.31 10.51 -8.46
C LEU A 250 6.15 11.26 -7.43
N TRP A 251 7.40 10.82 -7.26
CA TRP A 251 8.39 11.37 -6.34
C TRP A 251 9.73 11.58 -7.04
N THR A 252 10.58 12.40 -6.44
CA THR A 252 11.96 12.59 -6.86
C THR A 252 12.93 12.37 -5.71
N ILE A 253 14.13 11.94 -6.03
CA ILE A 253 15.28 11.80 -5.12
C ILE A 253 16.56 12.18 -5.88
N ASN A 254 17.63 12.57 -5.19
CA ASN A 254 18.94 12.70 -5.84
C ASN A 254 19.55 11.30 -6.06
N PRO A 255 20.47 11.14 -7.04
CA PRO A 255 21.15 9.87 -7.31
C PRO A 255 21.90 9.27 -6.10
N ASP A 256 22.21 10.05 -5.07
CA ASP A 256 22.88 9.57 -3.87
C ASP A 256 21.96 9.13 -2.74
N GLY A 257 20.64 9.37 -2.86
CA GLY A 257 19.62 9.13 -1.84
C GLY A 257 19.14 10.39 -1.11
N THR A 258 19.77 11.55 -1.31
CA THR A 258 19.36 12.79 -0.63
C THR A 258 18.17 13.46 -1.31
N GLY A 259 17.53 14.42 -0.65
CA GLY A 259 16.57 15.33 -1.27
C GLY A 259 15.28 14.67 -1.76
N GLN A 260 14.82 13.62 -1.09
CA GLN A 260 13.54 12.97 -1.39
C GLN A 260 12.38 13.97 -1.30
N MET A 261 11.62 14.12 -2.38
CA MET A 261 10.53 15.10 -2.49
C MET A 261 9.39 14.62 -3.36
N THR A 262 8.14 14.99 -3.01
CA THR A 262 6.98 14.72 -3.86
C THR A 262 7.10 15.49 -5.18
N TYR A 263 6.88 14.80 -6.30
CA TYR A 263 6.83 15.42 -7.63
C TYR A 263 5.40 15.80 -8.02
N TYR A 264 4.45 14.87 -7.89
CA TYR A 264 3.05 15.10 -8.24
C TYR A 264 2.12 14.06 -7.60
N GLY A 265 0.91 14.49 -7.23
CA GLY A 265 -0.22 13.56 -7.02
C GLY A 265 -0.45 13.12 -5.58
N ASN A 266 0.48 13.31 -4.63
CA ASN A 266 0.40 12.71 -3.29
C ASN A 266 -0.82 13.13 -2.43
N MET A 267 -1.59 14.12 -2.87
CA MET A 267 -2.85 14.55 -2.25
C MET A 267 -4.11 14.05 -2.97
N HIS A 268 -3.98 13.31 -4.07
CA HIS A 268 -5.06 12.90 -4.96
C HIS A 268 -5.19 11.38 -5.01
N PRO A 269 -5.94 10.76 -4.08
CA PRO A 269 -6.05 9.32 -4.01
C PRO A 269 -6.74 8.69 -5.23
N GLY A 270 -6.47 7.41 -5.47
CA GLY A 270 -7.23 6.54 -6.38
C GLY A 270 -6.68 6.43 -7.79
N THR A 271 -5.40 6.73 -7.98
CA THR A 271 -4.69 6.49 -9.24
C THR A 271 -3.27 6.08 -8.93
N VAL A 272 -2.80 5.02 -9.59
CA VAL A 272 -1.38 4.67 -9.63
C VAL A 272 -0.71 5.45 -10.74
N MET A 273 0.22 6.33 -10.38
CA MET A 273 1.02 7.12 -11.32
C MET A 273 2.41 6.50 -11.42
N ILE A 274 2.74 5.93 -12.58
CA ILE A 274 3.93 5.09 -12.78
C ILE A 274 4.53 5.31 -14.17
N ASP A 275 5.73 4.77 -14.42
CA ASP A 275 6.39 4.75 -15.73
C ASP A 275 6.74 6.13 -16.31
N ALA A 276 6.93 7.11 -15.42
CA ALA A 276 7.09 8.50 -15.79
C ALA A 276 8.47 8.83 -16.38
N LYS A 277 8.51 9.56 -17.51
CA LYS A 277 9.74 9.97 -18.21
C LYS A 277 9.68 11.42 -18.66
N PRO A 278 10.78 12.18 -18.63
CA PRO A 278 10.82 13.57 -19.07
C PRO A 278 10.52 13.68 -20.57
N ILE A 279 9.74 14.69 -20.95
CA ILE A 279 9.53 15.03 -22.34
C ILE A 279 10.68 15.96 -22.77
N PRO A 280 11.49 15.59 -23.78
CA PRO A 280 12.66 16.37 -24.20
C PRO A 280 12.35 17.84 -24.45
N ASN A 281 13.30 18.73 -24.13
CA ASN A 281 13.18 20.19 -24.29
C ASN A 281 12.01 20.85 -23.54
N THR A 282 11.45 20.19 -22.54
CA THR A 282 10.39 20.74 -21.69
C THR A 282 10.68 20.49 -20.20
N LYS A 283 9.79 21.01 -19.33
CA LYS A 283 9.75 20.67 -17.89
C LYS A 283 8.64 19.65 -17.56
N LYS A 284 8.08 18.98 -18.57
CA LYS A 284 6.96 18.05 -18.43
C LYS A 284 7.46 16.62 -18.42
N VAL A 285 6.65 15.72 -17.87
CA VAL A 285 6.86 14.28 -17.93
C VAL A 285 5.64 13.61 -18.56
N LEU A 286 5.86 12.50 -19.25
CA LEU A 286 4.84 11.58 -19.71
C LEU A 286 4.81 10.41 -18.73
N ALA A 287 3.63 10.03 -18.24
CA ALA A 287 3.45 8.95 -17.25
C ALA A 287 2.22 8.11 -17.59
N VAL A 288 2.11 6.96 -16.93
CA VAL A 288 0.89 6.13 -16.94
C VAL A 288 0.08 6.40 -15.69
N PHE A 289 -1.19 6.78 -15.88
CA PHE A 289 -2.18 6.91 -14.81
C PHE A 289 -3.07 5.67 -14.86
N SER A 290 -2.72 4.68 -14.05
CA SER A 290 -3.46 3.42 -13.92
C SER A 290 -4.60 3.57 -12.90
N PRO A 291 -5.85 3.21 -13.27
CA PRO A 291 -7.02 3.54 -12.47
C PRO A 291 -7.09 2.73 -11.17
N GLY A 292 -7.63 3.31 -10.10
CA GLY A 292 -7.88 2.62 -8.83
C GLY A 292 -6.59 2.18 -8.14
N HIS A 293 -6.52 0.89 -7.79
CA HIS A 293 -5.32 0.25 -7.22
C HIS A 293 -4.25 -0.10 -8.28
N GLY A 294 -4.43 0.35 -9.53
CA GLY A 294 -3.57 -0.01 -10.64
C GLY A 294 -4.01 -1.30 -11.32
N ARG A 295 -3.43 -1.54 -12.51
CA ARG A 295 -3.68 -2.71 -13.34
C ARG A 295 -2.36 -3.41 -13.65
N ARG A 296 -2.44 -4.73 -13.83
CA ARG A 296 -1.34 -5.60 -14.22
C ARG A 296 -0.48 -4.99 -15.33
N GLU A 297 0.84 -5.12 -15.21
CA GLU A 297 1.84 -4.53 -16.13
C GLU A 297 1.68 -3.03 -16.34
N HIS A 298 1.38 -2.29 -15.27
CA HIS A 298 1.30 -0.83 -15.27
C HIS A 298 0.28 -0.24 -16.25
N GLU A 299 -0.70 -1.01 -16.74
CA GLU A 299 -1.64 -0.55 -17.76
C GLU A 299 -2.49 0.64 -17.28
N GLY A 300 -2.54 1.71 -18.07
CA GLY A 300 -3.30 2.90 -17.71
C GLY A 300 -3.46 3.89 -18.85
N GLN A 301 -3.89 5.10 -18.49
CA GLN A 301 -3.99 6.22 -19.42
C GLN A 301 -2.62 6.90 -19.55
N ILE A 302 -2.19 7.14 -20.79
CA ILE A 302 -1.02 7.97 -21.06
C ILE A 302 -1.36 9.41 -20.69
N THR A 303 -0.55 10.01 -19.82
CA THR A 303 -0.85 11.32 -19.20
C THR A 303 0.40 12.19 -19.15
N ILE A 304 0.28 13.44 -19.57
CA ILE A 304 1.34 14.44 -19.41
C ILE A 304 1.16 15.17 -18.08
N VAL A 305 2.24 15.33 -17.33
CA VAL A 305 2.29 16.05 -16.05
C VAL A 305 3.30 17.18 -16.11
N THR A 306 2.91 18.37 -15.63
CA THR A 306 3.80 19.50 -15.39
C THR A 306 3.95 19.76 -13.89
N PRO A 307 5.16 20.03 -13.38
CA PRO A 307 5.33 20.38 -11.97
C PRO A 307 5.14 21.89 -11.71
N LYS A 308 4.90 22.71 -12.74
CA LYS A 308 4.97 24.18 -12.68
C LYS A 308 4.08 24.80 -11.59
N ALA A 309 2.87 24.29 -11.41
CA ALA A 309 1.91 24.84 -10.44
C ALA A 309 2.04 24.19 -9.04
N GLY A 310 2.99 23.27 -8.87
CA GLY A 310 3.19 22.49 -7.65
C GLY A 310 2.54 21.10 -7.70
N PRO A 311 2.95 20.20 -6.79
CA PRO A 311 2.62 18.77 -6.83
C PRO A 311 1.14 18.46 -6.58
N ASP A 312 0.39 19.41 -6.00
CA ASP A 312 -1.00 19.22 -5.59
C ASP A 312 -2.01 19.76 -6.61
N GLN A 313 -1.57 20.41 -7.69
CA GLN A 313 -2.49 21.06 -8.62
C GLN A 313 -3.01 20.06 -9.66
N LYS A 314 -4.27 19.62 -9.53
CA LYS A 314 -4.88 18.62 -10.44
C LYS A 314 -4.78 19.00 -11.92
N ALA A 315 -4.99 20.29 -12.23
CA ALA A 315 -4.89 20.83 -13.58
C ALA A 315 -3.48 20.70 -14.22
N SER A 316 -2.47 20.32 -13.42
CA SER A 316 -1.13 20.05 -13.92
C SER A 316 -0.97 18.68 -14.58
N SER A 317 -2.04 17.88 -14.65
CA SER A 317 -2.08 16.63 -15.42
C SER A 317 -3.07 16.75 -16.58
N ARG A 318 -2.70 16.16 -17.73
CA ARG A 318 -3.53 16.10 -18.94
C ARG A 318 -3.49 14.70 -19.53
N PRO A 319 -4.58 13.93 -19.48
CA PRO A 319 -4.68 12.67 -20.19
C PRO A 319 -4.51 12.88 -21.70
N VAL A 320 -3.65 12.09 -22.32
CA VAL A 320 -3.44 12.01 -23.78
C VAL A 320 -4.34 10.94 -24.36
N SER A 321 -4.38 9.76 -23.73
CA SER A 321 -5.18 8.63 -24.19
C SER A 321 -6.55 8.57 -23.50
N ARG A 322 -7.59 8.22 -24.25
CA ARG A 322 -8.93 7.97 -23.66
C ARG A 322 -9.00 6.61 -22.97
N LYS A 323 -8.38 5.58 -23.55
CA LYS A 323 -8.35 4.22 -22.99
C LYS A 323 -7.23 4.07 -21.97
N SER A 324 -7.41 3.12 -21.05
CA SER A 324 -6.51 2.82 -19.92
C SER A 324 -5.82 1.46 -20.04
N ASN A 325 -5.40 1.09 -21.26
CA ASN A 325 -4.78 -0.19 -21.59
C ASN A 325 -3.47 0.02 -22.38
N TYR A 326 -2.74 1.07 -22.02
CA TYR A 326 -1.42 1.39 -22.57
C TYR A 326 -0.39 1.34 -21.44
N ARG A 327 0.84 1.01 -21.79
CA ARG A 327 1.96 0.96 -20.84
C ARG A 327 3.27 1.35 -21.52
N ASP A 328 4.31 1.45 -20.70
CA ASP A 328 5.70 1.67 -21.09
C ASP A 328 5.96 2.86 -22.04
N PRO A 329 5.37 4.05 -21.81
CA PRO A 329 5.53 5.16 -22.72
C PRO A 329 6.98 5.67 -22.76
N TYR A 330 7.41 6.10 -23.94
CA TYR A 330 8.69 6.80 -24.18
C TYR A 330 8.46 8.04 -25.06
N PRO A 331 8.74 9.26 -24.56
CA PRO A 331 8.51 10.49 -25.31
C PRO A 331 9.68 10.98 -26.16
N PHE A 332 9.37 11.50 -27.35
CA PHE A 332 10.29 12.27 -28.21
C PHE A 332 9.95 13.76 -28.23
N SER A 333 8.67 14.09 -28.13
CA SER A 333 8.14 15.45 -27.99
C SER A 333 6.79 15.40 -27.24
N GLU A 334 6.07 16.52 -27.08
CA GLU A 334 4.71 16.51 -26.52
C GLU A 334 3.65 15.87 -27.44
N ASP A 335 4.01 15.55 -28.68
CA ASP A 335 3.11 15.01 -29.70
C ASP A 335 3.65 13.74 -30.38
N CYS A 336 4.66 13.09 -29.81
CA CYS A 336 5.29 11.90 -30.39
C CYS A 336 5.82 10.95 -29.31
N PHE A 337 5.22 9.75 -29.23
CA PHE A 337 5.51 8.75 -28.21
C PHE A 337 5.59 7.33 -28.79
N LEU A 338 6.50 6.51 -28.27
CA LEU A 338 6.42 5.04 -28.37
C LEU A 338 5.64 4.50 -27.17
N ILE A 339 4.82 3.47 -27.37
CA ILE A 339 4.01 2.84 -26.32
C ILE A 339 3.81 1.35 -26.61
N ALA A 340 3.52 0.56 -25.57
CA ALA A 340 3.11 -0.83 -25.69
C ALA A 340 1.62 -1.01 -25.35
N GLN A 341 0.99 -2.01 -25.99
CA GLN A 341 -0.39 -2.42 -25.72
C GLN A 341 -0.55 -3.92 -25.99
N GLY A 342 -0.53 -4.74 -24.93
CA GLY A 342 -0.67 -6.18 -25.04
C GLY A 342 0.39 -6.78 -25.97
N THR A 343 -0.03 -7.38 -27.07
CA THR A 343 0.83 -8.07 -28.04
C THR A 343 1.46 -7.15 -29.09
N ARG A 344 1.39 -5.83 -28.87
CA ARG A 344 1.67 -4.82 -29.89
C ARG A 344 2.52 -3.68 -29.38
N LEU A 345 3.31 -3.13 -30.29
CA LEU A 345 3.97 -1.83 -30.13
C LEU A 345 3.29 -0.82 -31.04
N LEU A 346 3.13 0.40 -30.55
CA LEU A 346 2.46 1.48 -31.26
C LEU A 346 3.29 2.78 -31.15
N VAL A 347 3.08 3.67 -32.11
CA VAL A 347 3.35 5.10 -31.94
C VAL A 347 2.06 5.84 -31.60
N MET A 348 2.16 6.90 -30.80
CA MET A 348 1.04 7.74 -30.38
C MET A 348 1.38 9.22 -30.45
N ASN A 349 0.42 10.05 -30.89
CA ASN A 349 0.55 11.51 -30.80
C ASN A 349 -0.08 12.11 -29.53
N GLY A 350 0.12 13.39 -29.29
CA GLY A 350 -0.36 14.18 -28.14
C GLY A 350 -1.88 14.35 -28.05
N GLN A 351 -2.60 13.93 -29.09
CA GLN A 351 -4.07 13.84 -29.16
C GLN A 351 -4.58 12.41 -28.94
N GLY A 352 -3.68 11.43 -28.74
CA GLY A 352 -4.00 10.03 -28.50
C GLY A 352 -4.31 9.21 -29.76
N LYS A 353 -4.03 9.74 -30.97
CA LYS A 353 -4.07 8.95 -32.22
C LYS A 353 -2.92 7.96 -32.18
N THR A 354 -3.20 6.70 -32.53
CA THR A 354 -2.21 5.61 -32.50
C THR A 354 -2.04 4.95 -33.85
N GLN A 355 -0.83 4.47 -34.16
CA GLN A 355 -0.55 3.57 -35.26
C GLN A 355 0.25 2.37 -34.75
N GLU A 356 -0.16 1.16 -35.16
CA GLU A 356 0.58 -0.06 -34.87
C GLU A 356 1.84 -0.12 -35.71
N ILE A 357 2.97 -0.43 -35.07
CA ILE A 357 4.28 -0.55 -35.72
C ILE A 357 4.82 -1.97 -35.66
N TYR A 358 4.30 -2.79 -34.74
CA TYR A 358 4.67 -4.19 -34.61
C TYR A 358 3.60 -4.99 -33.88
N HIS A 359 3.44 -6.25 -34.31
CA HIS A 359 2.59 -7.26 -33.69
C HIS A 359 3.38 -8.53 -33.46
N LEU A 360 3.24 -9.15 -32.30
CA LEU A 360 3.85 -10.46 -32.03
C LEU A 360 3.38 -11.54 -33.02
N PRO A 361 4.26 -12.46 -33.43
CA PRO A 361 3.89 -13.69 -34.12
C PRO A 361 2.78 -14.47 -33.39
N ALA A 362 1.87 -15.08 -34.17
CA ALA A 362 0.68 -15.75 -33.64
C ALA A 362 0.99 -16.83 -32.59
N ASN A 363 2.09 -17.56 -32.73
CA ASN A 363 2.52 -18.58 -31.78
C ASN A 363 2.88 -17.99 -30.40
N LEU A 364 3.49 -16.80 -30.36
CA LEU A 364 3.81 -16.11 -29.11
C LEU A 364 2.55 -15.55 -28.45
N VAL A 365 1.63 -15.00 -29.26
CA VAL A 365 0.33 -14.53 -28.79
C VAL A 365 -0.47 -15.66 -28.16
N GLN A 366 -0.54 -16.81 -28.83
CA GLN A 366 -1.22 -18.01 -28.31
C GLN A 366 -0.57 -18.53 -27.02
N ALA A 367 0.76 -18.37 -26.89
CA ALA A 367 1.48 -18.71 -25.68
C ALA A 367 1.34 -17.66 -24.55
N GLY A 368 0.56 -16.58 -24.75
CA GLY A 368 0.31 -15.55 -23.73
C GLY A 368 1.45 -14.54 -23.55
N VAL A 369 2.36 -14.45 -24.51
CA VAL A 369 3.46 -13.46 -24.52
C VAL A 369 2.91 -12.09 -24.90
N GLN A 370 3.47 -11.04 -24.29
CA GLN A 370 3.16 -9.65 -24.61
C GLN A 370 4.42 -8.82 -24.88
N CYS A 371 4.25 -7.66 -25.50
CA CYS A 371 5.32 -6.69 -25.80
C CYS A 371 5.45 -5.66 -24.68
N HIS A 372 6.69 -5.23 -24.42
CA HIS A 372 7.00 -4.31 -23.34
C HIS A 372 8.16 -3.38 -23.64
N GLU A 373 8.14 -2.23 -22.97
CA GLU A 373 9.30 -1.35 -22.79
C GLU A 373 10.04 -0.96 -24.09
N PRO A 374 9.37 -0.45 -25.15
CA PRO A 374 10.07 0.02 -26.34
C PRO A 374 11.00 1.21 -26.02
N ARG A 375 12.27 1.11 -26.44
CA ARG A 375 13.29 2.16 -26.28
C ARG A 375 13.99 2.46 -27.61
N PRO A 376 14.21 3.74 -27.95
CA PRO A 376 14.99 4.08 -29.13
C PRO A 376 16.44 3.65 -28.97
N LEU A 377 16.97 2.98 -30.00
CA LEU A 377 18.37 2.59 -30.06
C LEU A 377 19.15 3.70 -30.75
N ARG A 378 19.59 4.68 -29.94
CA ARG A 378 20.41 5.81 -30.38
C ARG A 378 21.23 6.37 -29.22
N ALA A 379 22.28 7.12 -29.55
CA ALA A 379 22.94 7.97 -28.57
C ALA A 379 21.97 9.05 -28.05
N ARG A 380 22.13 9.44 -26.78
CA ARG A 380 21.34 10.49 -26.12
C ARG A 380 22.22 11.39 -25.25
N VAL A 381 21.79 12.63 -25.08
CA VAL A 381 22.48 13.60 -24.23
C VAL A 381 22.37 13.18 -22.77
N ARG A 382 23.48 13.27 -22.03
CA ARG A 382 23.51 13.03 -20.58
C ARG A 382 22.79 14.15 -19.83
N GLU A 383 21.98 13.78 -18.84
CA GLU A 383 21.41 14.73 -17.89
C GLU A 383 22.51 15.35 -17.00
N ARG A 384 22.15 16.36 -16.21
CA ARG A 384 23.08 16.96 -15.24
C ARG A 384 23.53 15.92 -14.21
N VAL A 385 24.83 15.83 -13.94
CA VAL A 385 25.35 15.09 -12.78
C VAL A 385 25.19 15.95 -11.51
N ILE A 386 24.53 15.40 -10.49
CA ILE A 386 24.43 16.01 -9.16
C ILE A 386 25.58 15.48 -8.30
N PRO A 387 26.46 16.34 -7.76
CA PRO A 387 27.51 15.90 -6.84
C PRO A 387 26.91 15.22 -5.59
N PRO A 388 27.50 14.12 -5.10
CA PRO A 388 27.08 13.49 -3.86
C PRO A 388 27.13 14.46 -2.68
N ARG A 389 26.11 14.39 -1.83
CA ARG A 389 25.93 15.13 -0.57
C ARG A 389 25.90 14.21 0.64
N VAL A 390 25.87 12.90 0.42
CA VAL A 390 25.97 11.89 1.48
C VAL A 390 27.37 11.84 2.09
N THR A 391 27.43 11.59 3.39
CA THR A 391 28.64 11.20 4.11
C THR A 391 28.43 9.79 4.65
N LEU A 392 28.85 8.78 3.87
CA LEU A 392 28.55 7.36 4.14
C LEU A 392 29.13 6.81 5.46
N THR A 393 30.07 7.52 6.08
CA THR A 393 30.58 7.16 7.41
C THR A 393 29.64 7.54 8.55
N GLN A 394 28.63 8.39 8.31
CA GLN A 394 27.68 8.84 9.33
C GLN A 394 26.46 7.92 9.42
N THR A 395 25.97 7.67 10.63
CA THR A 395 24.76 6.87 10.89
C THR A 395 23.50 7.72 11.06
N THR A 396 23.64 9.04 11.04
CA THR A 396 22.57 10.00 11.28
C THR A 396 22.51 11.04 10.17
N GLY A 397 21.39 11.77 10.11
CA GLY A 397 21.23 13.00 9.36
C GLY A 397 20.50 14.04 10.23
N ARG A 398 20.21 15.20 9.67
CA ARG A 398 19.66 16.35 10.41
C ARG A 398 18.44 16.93 9.70
N LEU A 399 17.47 17.38 10.49
CA LEU A 399 16.22 17.96 10.02
C LEU A 399 15.99 19.33 10.65
N ILE A 400 15.65 20.31 9.81
CA ILE A 400 15.25 21.65 10.24
C ILE A 400 13.79 21.88 9.85
N LEU A 401 12.93 22.14 10.83
CA LEU A 401 11.58 22.66 10.63
C LEU A 401 11.61 24.16 10.89
N ALA A 402 11.24 24.98 9.90
CA ALA A 402 11.29 26.44 10.05
C ALA A 402 10.17 26.98 10.94
N ASP A 403 8.92 26.59 10.71
CA ASP A 403 7.78 27.01 11.53
C ASP A 403 6.66 25.96 11.50
N VAL A 404 6.47 25.25 12.61
CA VAL A 404 5.42 24.23 12.79
C VAL A 404 3.99 24.78 12.58
N TYR A 405 3.79 26.09 12.69
CA TYR A 405 2.47 26.73 12.53
C TYR A 405 2.15 27.11 11.08
N LYS A 406 3.11 26.96 10.16
CA LYS A 406 2.88 27.10 8.72
C LYS A 406 2.53 25.75 8.13
N GLY A 407 1.52 25.67 7.27
CA GLY A 407 1.10 24.37 6.77
C GLY A 407 -0.29 24.37 6.16
N ARG A 408 -0.68 23.22 5.61
CA ARG A 408 -2.05 22.99 5.13
C ARG A 408 -2.93 22.48 6.27
N ARG A 409 -4.15 23.02 6.35
CA ARG A 409 -5.14 22.66 7.37
C ARG A 409 -4.56 22.78 8.79
N MET A 410 -4.18 24.00 9.16
CA MET A 410 -3.66 24.36 10.49
C MET A 410 -4.59 25.34 11.21
N GLU A 411 -5.82 25.50 10.72
CA GLU A 411 -6.82 26.39 11.32
C GLU A 411 -7.06 26.00 12.79
N GLY A 412 -7.10 27.00 13.68
CA GLY A 412 -7.33 26.80 15.10
C GLY A 412 -6.11 26.36 15.93
N VAL A 413 -4.93 26.24 15.33
CA VAL A 413 -3.67 26.03 16.09
C VAL A 413 -3.01 27.38 16.34
N LYS A 414 -2.82 27.75 17.61
CA LYS A 414 -2.19 29.02 18.00
C LYS A 414 -0.70 28.82 18.22
N ARG A 415 0.10 29.87 17.97
CA ARG A 415 1.53 29.86 18.32
C ARG A 415 1.68 29.63 19.82
N GLY A 416 2.56 28.70 20.20
CA GLY A 416 2.71 28.22 21.57
C GLY A 416 1.93 26.93 21.87
N ASP A 417 0.95 26.53 21.06
CA ASP A 417 0.17 25.29 21.27
C ASP A 417 1.01 24.01 21.13
N ILE A 418 2.15 24.06 20.45
CA ILE A 418 2.95 22.89 20.10
C ILE A 418 4.27 23.02 20.84
N LYS A 419 4.59 22.04 21.68
CA LYS A 419 5.78 22.05 22.54
C LYS A 419 6.88 21.12 22.05
N LYS A 420 6.50 20.05 21.37
CA LYS A 420 7.42 19.00 20.92
C LYS A 420 6.87 18.24 19.73
N LEU A 421 7.77 17.55 19.03
CA LEU A 421 7.43 16.57 18.01
C LEU A 421 7.70 15.18 18.56
N LEU A 422 6.72 14.28 18.48
CA LEU A 422 6.92 12.85 18.60
C LEU A 422 7.53 12.32 17.30
N VAL A 423 8.59 11.53 17.41
CA VAL A 423 9.24 10.88 16.27
C VAL A 423 8.81 9.42 16.24
N VAL A 424 8.17 9.03 15.14
CA VAL A 424 7.59 7.69 14.96
C VAL A 424 8.10 7.08 13.66
N GLU A 425 8.38 5.78 13.68
CA GLU A 425 8.83 4.98 12.53
C GLU A 425 7.77 3.92 12.19
N PRO A 426 7.25 3.87 10.96
CA PRO A 426 6.47 2.72 10.50
C PRO A 426 7.43 1.56 10.21
N LEU A 427 7.10 0.39 10.73
CA LEU A 427 7.95 -0.80 10.67
C LEU A 427 7.57 -1.69 9.50
N PRO A 428 8.51 -2.09 8.62
CA PRO A 428 8.21 -2.97 7.50
C PRO A 428 7.84 -4.38 7.98
N ALA A 429 6.95 -5.04 7.25
CA ALA A 429 6.55 -6.42 7.51
C ALA A 429 7.52 -7.42 6.88
N PRO A 430 7.99 -8.45 7.63
CA PRO A 430 8.89 -9.47 7.11
C PRO A 430 8.18 -10.55 6.27
N ILE A 431 6.85 -10.65 6.36
CA ILE A 431 5.99 -11.51 5.55
C ILE A 431 4.52 -11.11 5.75
N HIS A 432 3.66 -11.35 4.75
CA HIS A 432 2.22 -11.09 4.84
C HIS A 432 1.38 -12.15 4.09
N PHE A 433 0.15 -12.42 4.56
CA PHE A 433 -0.65 -13.60 4.14
C PHE A 433 -2.06 -13.28 3.60
N THR A 434 -2.48 -12.03 3.57
CA THR A 434 -3.83 -11.63 3.12
C THR A 434 -3.85 -10.26 2.43
N GLY A 435 -5.00 -9.88 1.88
CA GLY A 435 -5.30 -8.50 1.47
C GLY A 435 -5.72 -7.57 2.61
N GLY A 436 -5.85 -8.12 3.82
CA GLY A 436 -6.27 -7.41 5.03
C GLY A 436 -5.10 -7.18 5.99
N MET A 437 -5.42 -6.69 7.18
CA MET A 437 -4.47 -6.31 8.24
C MET A 437 -4.49 -7.30 9.42
N GLU A 438 -5.26 -8.38 9.36
CA GLU A 438 -5.52 -9.22 10.52
C GLU A 438 -4.25 -9.99 10.97
N PRO A 439 -3.92 -9.99 12.27
CA PRO A 439 -4.65 -9.36 13.38
C PRO A 439 -4.09 -7.99 13.83
N VAL A 440 -3.21 -7.33 13.06
CA VAL A 440 -2.55 -6.05 13.41
C VAL A 440 -3.54 -5.01 13.91
N SER A 441 -4.67 -4.83 13.23
CA SER A 441 -5.76 -3.97 13.70
C SER A 441 -7.12 -4.40 13.12
N TYR A 442 -8.21 -3.83 13.64
CA TYR A 442 -9.54 -4.00 13.05
C TYR A 442 -9.97 -2.75 12.31
N GLY A 443 -9.75 -2.68 10.99
CA GLY A 443 -10.15 -1.54 10.13
C GLY A 443 -9.26 -0.29 10.22
N GLY A 444 -8.11 -0.40 10.91
CA GLY A 444 -7.14 0.66 11.15
C GLY A 444 -5.84 0.47 10.35
N THR A 445 -4.70 0.56 11.02
CA THR A 445 -3.36 0.40 10.45
C THR A 445 -3.08 -1.03 9.93
N PHE A 446 -2.23 -1.12 8.91
CA PHE A 446 -1.65 -2.36 8.37
C PHE A 446 -0.22 -2.60 8.86
N MET A 447 0.38 -1.60 9.51
CA MET A 447 1.77 -1.65 9.97
C MET A 447 1.86 -1.44 11.48
N LEU A 448 2.86 -2.06 12.08
CA LEU A 448 3.34 -1.69 13.41
C LEU A 448 4.13 -0.39 13.33
N GLU A 449 4.08 0.39 14.39
CA GLU A 449 4.82 1.65 14.51
C GLU A 449 5.72 1.62 15.74
N ARG A 450 6.92 2.19 15.61
CA ARG A 450 7.90 2.35 16.68
C ARG A 450 7.97 3.81 17.12
N ILE A 451 7.83 4.06 18.41
CA ILE A 451 8.09 5.37 19.00
C ILE A 451 9.56 5.49 19.36
N LEU A 452 10.25 6.49 18.81
CA LEU A 452 11.66 6.76 19.14
C LEU A 452 11.80 7.74 20.30
N GLY A 453 10.80 8.61 20.49
CA GLY A 453 10.79 9.62 21.54
C GLY A 453 10.40 10.99 21.02
N THR A 454 10.82 12.04 21.71
CA THR A 454 10.42 13.42 21.39
C THR A 454 11.61 14.35 21.17
N VAL A 455 11.37 15.42 20.40
CA VAL A 455 12.29 16.56 20.23
C VAL A 455 11.55 17.87 20.51
N PRO A 456 12.21 18.89 21.08
CA PRO A 456 11.57 20.15 21.42
C PRO A 456 11.20 20.97 20.18
N VAL A 457 10.18 21.81 20.33
CA VAL A 457 9.85 22.90 19.40
C VAL A 457 10.08 24.22 20.12
N GLU A 458 10.83 25.12 19.49
CA GLU A 458 11.18 26.42 20.04
C GLU A 458 9.98 27.37 20.09
N PRO A 459 10.02 28.45 20.91
CA PRO A 459 8.95 29.46 20.95
C PRO A 459 8.60 30.10 19.60
N ASP A 460 9.57 30.20 18.69
CA ASP A 460 9.35 30.68 17.31
C ASP A 460 8.76 29.60 16.36
N GLY A 461 8.43 28.42 16.88
CA GLY A 461 7.86 27.30 16.14
C GLY A 461 8.88 26.49 15.34
N SER A 462 10.17 26.85 15.41
CA SER A 462 11.23 26.10 14.74
C SER A 462 11.64 24.84 15.53
N ALA A 463 12.17 23.84 14.84
CA ALA A 463 12.78 22.67 15.45
C ALA A 463 14.02 22.25 14.67
N TYR A 464 15.05 21.79 15.37
CA TYR A 464 16.29 21.29 14.77
C TYR A 464 16.71 20.01 15.48
N MET A 465 16.83 18.92 14.72
CA MET A 465 16.97 17.58 15.28
C MET A 465 17.95 16.72 14.49
N GLU A 466 18.61 15.80 15.20
CA GLU A 466 19.39 14.71 14.63
C GLU A 466 18.51 13.45 14.64
N VAL A 467 18.45 12.76 13.51
CA VAL A 467 17.64 11.55 13.34
C VAL A 467 18.47 10.44 12.68
N PRO A 468 18.14 9.16 12.93
CA PRO A 468 18.87 8.06 12.31
C PRO A 468 18.67 8.04 10.78
N ALA A 469 19.76 7.80 10.05
CA ALA A 469 19.73 7.75 8.59
C ALA A 469 19.05 6.47 8.08
N MET A 470 18.49 6.54 6.87
CA MET A 470 17.84 5.43 6.17
C MET A 470 16.71 4.75 6.96
N ARG A 471 16.01 5.51 7.79
CA ARG A 471 14.79 5.09 8.48
C ARG A 471 13.63 5.97 8.05
N SER A 472 12.49 5.34 7.83
CA SER A 472 11.24 6.03 7.50
C SER A 472 10.72 6.67 8.78
N LEU A 473 10.63 7.99 8.83
CA LEU A 473 10.21 8.74 10.02
C LEU A 473 9.06 9.67 9.67
N PHE A 474 8.11 9.79 10.59
CA PHE A 474 7.09 10.81 10.56
C PHE A 474 6.89 11.43 11.95
N PHE A 475 6.21 12.57 11.97
CA PHE A 475 6.12 13.40 13.16
C PHE A 475 4.68 13.64 13.60
N VAL A 476 4.48 13.64 14.91
CA VAL A 476 3.25 14.12 15.55
C VAL A 476 3.59 15.37 16.36
N ALA A 477 2.98 16.50 16.02
CA ALA A 477 3.06 17.70 16.84
C ALA A 477 2.23 17.53 18.10
N LEU A 478 2.84 17.72 19.27
CA LEU A 478 2.23 17.54 20.58
C LEU A 478 2.07 18.85 21.34
N ASP A 479 0.97 18.97 22.07
CA ASP A 479 0.74 20.09 22.99
C ASP A 479 1.46 19.93 24.35
N GLU A 480 1.21 20.85 25.27
CA GLU A 480 1.78 20.85 26.63
C GLU A 480 1.36 19.63 27.46
N ASN A 481 0.23 19.00 27.11
CA ASN A 481 -0.31 17.81 27.76
C ASN A 481 0.04 16.52 27.00
N ASN A 482 0.99 16.61 26.06
CA ASN A 482 1.44 15.54 25.18
C ASN A 482 0.38 15.03 24.20
N ASN A 483 -0.77 15.70 24.06
CA ASN A 483 -1.82 15.25 23.15
C ASN A 483 -1.51 15.69 21.71
N SER A 484 -1.91 14.86 20.75
CA SER A 484 -1.70 15.13 19.33
C SER A 484 -2.47 16.38 18.87
N VAL A 485 -1.71 17.34 18.33
CA VAL A 485 -2.24 18.51 17.64
C VAL A 485 -2.36 18.21 16.15
N LYS A 486 -1.29 17.73 15.51
CA LYS A 486 -1.28 17.45 14.06
C LYS A 486 -0.32 16.30 13.78
N ARG A 487 -0.71 15.43 12.86
CA ARG A 487 0.05 14.24 12.48
C ARG A 487 0.41 14.27 11.00
N MET A 488 1.66 13.93 10.69
CA MET A 488 2.15 13.77 9.32
C MET A 488 1.58 12.46 8.74
N GLN A 489 0.76 12.54 7.69
CA GLN A 489 0.23 11.36 6.97
C GLN A 489 1.08 11.06 5.73
N SER A 490 2.38 10.93 6.02
CA SER A 490 3.41 10.47 5.12
C SER A 490 4.66 10.15 5.95
N PHE A 491 5.68 9.53 5.39
CA PHE A 491 7.03 9.54 6.01
C PHE A 491 8.07 10.28 5.17
N LEU A 492 9.15 10.69 5.81
CA LEU A 492 10.40 11.12 5.17
C LEU A 492 11.56 10.20 5.59
N MET A 493 12.69 10.33 4.92
CA MET A 493 13.97 9.79 5.37
C MET A 493 15.06 10.84 5.23
N VAL A 494 16.17 10.64 5.92
CA VAL A 494 17.43 11.33 5.65
C VAL A 494 18.49 10.32 5.26
N SER A 495 19.31 10.67 4.29
CA SER A 495 20.51 9.90 3.95
C SER A 495 21.63 10.16 4.96
N PRO A 496 22.66 9.28 5.02
CA PRO A 496 23.86 9.48 5.84
C PRO A 496 24.47 10.87 5.69
N GLY A 497 24.52 11.63 6.78
CA GLY A 497 25.06 12.99 6.85
C GLY A 497 24.25 14.08 6.14
N GLU A 498 23.08 13.75 5.59
CA GLU A 498 22.19 14.72 4.98
C GLU A 498 21.69 15.74 6.00
N THR A 499 21.63 17.01 5.62
CA THR A 499 20.81 18.01 6.31
C THR A 499 19.71 18.46 5.36
N THR A 500 18.46 18.27 5.77
CA THR A 500 17.29 18.69 4.99
C THR A 500 16.34 19.53 5.83
N SER A 501 15.46 20.30 5.17
CA SER A 501 14.59 21.26 5.85
C SER A 501 13.20 21.33 5.25
N CYS A 502 12.20 21.62 6.08
CA CYS A 502 10.84 21.96 5.65
C CYS A 502 10.41 23.32 6.18
N VAL A 503 9.53 24.00 5.44
CA VAL A 503 8.99 25.30 5.86
C VAL A 503 8.01 25.12 7.00
N GLY A 504 7.18 24.08 6.95
CA GLY A 504 6.13 23.87 7.95
C GLY A 504 5.48 22.48 7.89
N CYS A 505 4.38 22.31 8.60
CA CYS A 505 3.59 21.07 8.62
C CYS A 505 2.78 20.90 7.33
N HIS A 506 3.32 20.17 6.36
CA HIS A 506 2.70 19.98 5.04
C HIS A 506 2.42 21.31 4.33
N GLU A 507 3.37 22.25 4.30
CA GLU A 507 3.24 23.48 3.51
C GLU A 507 2.97 23.19 2.02
N HIS A 508 2.41 24.17 1.30
CA HIS A 508 2.43 24.12 -0.16
C HIS A 508 3.88 24.18 -0.62
N ARG A 509 4.30 23.24 -1.47
CA ARG A 509 5.70 23.14 -1.92
C ARG A 509 6.14 24.28 -2.86
N THR A 510 5.22 25.13 -3.26
CA THR A 510 5.48 26.40 -3.96
C THR A 510 5.69 27.58 -3.00
N SER A 511 5.58 27.35 -1.68
CA SER A 511 5.78 28.38 -0.66
C SER A 511 7.27 28.55 -0.39
N THR A 512 7.70 29.80 -0.24
CA THR A 512 9.01 30.13 0.31
C THR A 512 8.91 30.29 1.83
N PRO A 513 9.98 30.00 2.58
CA PRO A 513 10.05 30.38 3.99
C PRO A 513 9.82 31.89 4.13
N VAL A 514 8.90 32.30 5.01
CA VAL A 514 8.72 33.72 5.32
C VAL A 514 9.87 34.14 6.22
N ASN A 515 10.79 34.94 5.69
CA ASN A 515 11.92 35.47 6.44
C ASN A 515 11.82 37.02 6.49
N PRO A 516 11.12 37.60 7.49
CA PRO A 516 10.87 39.05 7.50
C PRO A 516 12.10 39.89 7.90
N GLY A 517 13.26 39.30 8.21
CA GLY A 517 14.51 40.04 8.36
C GLY A 517 15.46 39.44 9.40
N ARG A 518 16.55 38.84 8.93
CA ARG A 518 17.83 38.61 9.65
C ARG A 518 17.84 37.94 11.03
N SER A 519 16.73 37.43 11.58
CA SER A 519 16.76 36.55 12.76
C SER A 519 16.96 35.09 12.33
N THR A 520 18.13 34.52 12.66
CA THR A 520 18.34 33.07 12.63
C THR A 520 17.27 32.38 13.48
N LEU A 521 16.65 31.32 12.93
CA LEU A 521 15.69 30.45 13.63
C LEU A 521 16.26 30.09 15.01
N GLN A 522 15.44 30.10 16.06
CA GLN A 522 15.91 29.81 17.41
C GLN A 522 16.57 28.43 17.48
N ALA A 523 15.98 27.42 16.82
CA ALA A 523 16.45 26.05 16.89
C ALA A 523 17.85 25.84 16.29
N VAL A 524 18.32 26.70 15.37
CA VAL A 524 19.66 26.57 14.77
C VAL A 524 20.74 27.35 15.53
N ARG A 525 20.39 27.98 16.65
CA ARG A 525 21.36 28.67 17.53
C ARG A 525 22.10 27.70 18.47
N HIS A 526 21.65 26.45 18.54
CA HIS A 526 22.29 25.38 19.28
C HIS A 526 22.45 24.13 18.40
N PRO A 527 23.26 23.15 18.82
CA PRO A 527 23.36 21.87 18.13
C PRO A 527 21.99 21.19 17.97
N PRO A 528 21.83 20.30 16.96
CA PRO A 528 20.57 19.60 16.75
C PRO A 528 20.18 18.79 18.00
N SER A 529 18.90 18.85 18.35
CA SER A 529 18.36 18.06 19.46
C SER A 529 18.43 16.57 19.13
N LYS A 530 18.90 15.78 20.10
CA LYS A 530 18.78 14.32 20.03
C LYS A 530 17.37 13.90 20.41
N ILE A 531 16.88 12.82 19.80
CA ILE A 531 15.61 12.22 20.17
C ILE A 531 15.72 11.76 21.63
N THR A 532 14.81 12.22 22.48
CA THR A 532 14.73 11.83 23.88
C THR A 532 13.69 10.72 24.02
N PRO A 533 14.09 9.47 24.35
CA PRO A 533 13.15 8.38 24.60
C PRO A 533 12.17 8.73 25.73
N ILE A 534 10.95 8.19 25.66
CA ILE A 534 9.94 8.41 26.70
C ILE A 534 10.10 7.29 27.73
N GLN A 535 10.54 7.65 28.93
CA GLN A 535 10.85 6.69 29.98
C GLN A 535 9.64 5.82 30.35
N GLY A 536 9.87 4.51 30.47
CA GLY A 536 8.84 3.53 30.86
C GLY A 536 7.86 3.15 29.74
N ILE A 537 7.92 3.78 28.58
CA ILE A 537 7.03 3.49 27.45
C ILE A 537 7.73 2.51 26.48
N PRO A 538 7.06 1.42 26.06
CA PRO A 538 7.64 0.51 25.07
C PRO A 538 7.77 1.20 23.70
N GLU A 539 8.81 0.84 22.95
CA GLU A 539 8.98 1.37 21.60
C GLU A 539 7.89 0.85 20.64
N VAL A 540 7.49 -0.43 20.78
CA VAL A 540 6.44 -1.09 19.99
C VAL A 540 5.38 -1.68 20.92
N PHE A 541 4.14 -1.25 20.74
CA PHE A 541 3.02 -1.61 21.61
C PHE A 541 2.38 -2.95 21.24
N ASP A 542 1.95 -3.66 22.28
CA ASP A 542 1.15 -4.88 22.22
C ASP A 542 -0.05 -4.72 23.16
N PHE A 543 -1.28 -4.72 22.63
CA PHE A 543 -2.46 -4.35 23.41
C PHE A 543 -2.73 -5.29 24.60
N PRO A 544 -2.71 -6.64 24.45
CA PRO A 544 -2.85 -7.53 25.60
C PRO A 544 -1.78 -7.34 26.67
N ARG A 545 -0.53 -7.07 26.28
CA ARG A 545 0.59 -6.87 27.22
C ARG A 545 0.54 -5.50 27.91
N ASP A 546 0.28 -4.44 27.15
CA ASP A 546 0.57 -3.07 27.55
C ASP A 546 -0.68 -2.29 28.00
N ILE A 547 -1.84 -2.57 27.40
CA ILE A 547 -3.06 -1.77 27.57
C ILE A 547 -4.11 -2.51 28.38
N GLN A 548 -4.30 -3.81 28.15
CA GLN A 548 -5.27 -4.60 28.88
C GLN A 548 -5.08 -4.53 30.40
N PRO A 549 -3.86 -4.61 30.97
CA PRO A 549 -3.67 -4.53 32.43
C PRO A 549 -4.19 -3.22 33.05
N ILE A 550 -4.12 -2.11 32.31
CA ILE A 550 -4.64 -0.82 32.74
C ILE A 550 -6.17 -0.85 32.76
N LEU A 551 -6.79 -1.44 31.72
CA LEU A 551 -8.24 -1.62 31.66
C LEU A 551 -8.74 -2.59 32.75
N ASP A 552 -8.01 -3.66 33.02
CA ASP A 552 -8.35 -4.63 34.06
C ASP A 552 -8.41 -3.96 35.44
N LYS A 553 -7.44 -3.10 35.73
CA LYS A 553 -7.34 -2.37 36.99
C LYS A 553 -8.42 -1.31 37.18
N HIS A 554 -8.74 -0.56 36.12
CA HIS A 554 -9.53 0.68 36.25
C HIS A 554 -10.91 0.65 35.60
N CYS A 555 -11.18 -0.32 34.71
CA CYS A 555 -12.38 -0.31 33.87
C CYS A 555 -13.19 -1.62 33.96
N VAL A 556 -12.53 -2.77 34.11
CA VAL A 556 -13.21 -4.08 34.09
C VAL A 556 -14.16 -4.28 35.27
N GLY A 557 -13.96 -3.61 36.40
CA GLY A 557 -14.91 -3.65 37.52
C GLY A 557 -16.35 -3.29 37.10
N CYS A 558 -16.53 -2.20 36.36
CA CYS A 558 -17.84 -1.77 35.85
C CYS A 558 -18.17 -2.39 34.48
N HIS A 559 -17.15 -2.61 33.64
CA HIS A 559 -17.29 -3.06 32.25
C HIS A 559 -16.93 -4.54 32.06
N GLY A 560 -17.13 -5.35 33.10
CA GLY A 560 -16.82 -6.79 33.12
C GLY A 560 -18.02 -7.68 32.83
N TYR A 561 -17.81 -8.98 33.06
CA TYR A 561 -18.85 -10.02 32.96
C TYR A 561 -19.61 -10.25 34.27
N GLU A 562 -19.12 -9.66 35.35
CA GLU A 562 -19.62 -9.80 36.70
C GLU A 562 -20.13 -8.43 37.17
N ALA A 563 -21.21 -8.43 37.96
CA ALA A 563 -21.53 -7.25 38.76
C ALA A 563 -20.47 -7.12 39.86
N THR A 564 -20.01 -5.90 40.11
CA THR A 564 -19.18 -5.58 41.26
C THR A 564 -19.94 -4.67 42.23
N ALA A 565 -19.32 -4.36 43.37
CA ALA A 565 -19.90 -3.41 44.33
C ALA A 565 -20.02 -1.99 43.76
N ASP A 566 -19.18 -1.63 42.79
CA ASP A 566 -19.14 -0.29 42.19
C ASP A 566 -20.17 -0.14 41.07
N GLU A 567 -20.22 -1.08 40.12
CA GLU A 567 -21.22 -1.15 39.05
C GLU A 567 -21.13 -2.50 38.28
N GLY A 568 -22.04 -2.74 37.33
CA GLY A 568 -21.98 -3.86 36.39
C GLY A 568 -23.11 -4.89 36.57
N PRO A 569 -23.10 -5.97 35.76
CA PRO A 569 -22.12 -6.28 34.71
C PRO A 569 -22.32 -5.38 33.48
N ARG A 570 -21.25 -5.17 32.70
CA ARG A 570 -21.31 -4.50 31.40
C ARG A 570 -22.02 -3.13 31.44
N ALA A 571 -21.67 -2.28 32.41
CA ALA A 571 -22.23 -0.94 32.55
C ALA A 571 -22.17 -0.17 31.22
N GLY A 572 -23.25 0.54 30.87
CA GLY A 572 -23.38 1.24 29.58
C GLY A 572 -23.39 0.33 28.34
N GLY A 573 -23.55 -1.00 28.50
CA GLY A 573 -23.48 -1.95 27.40
C GLY A 573 -22.07 -2.12 26.82
N VAL A 574 -21.04 -1.89 27.63
CA VAL A 574 -19.63 -1.95 27.26
C VAL A 574 -18.93 -3.09 27.99
N LEU A 575 -18.15 -3.90 27.25
CA LEU A 575 -17.38 -5.02 27.76
C LEU A 575 -15.89 -4.80 27.48
N LEU A 576 -15.09 -4.62 28.54
CA LEU A 576 -13.65 -4.33 28.45
C LEU A 576 -12.76 -5.46 29.02
N SER A 577 -13.34 -6.65 29.20
CA SER A 577 -12.59 -7.84 29.57
C SER A 577 -11.54 -8.19 28.51
N GLY A 578 -10.36 -8.63 28.96
CA GLY A 578 -9.31 -9.21 28.12
C GLY A 578 -9.65 -10.59 27.56
N ASP A 579 -10.85 -11.12 27.84
CA ASP A 579 -11.33 -12.39 27.31
C ASP A 579 -11.26 -12.45 25.78
N ARG A 580 -10.87 -13.62 25.29
CA ARG A 580 -10.57 -13.86 23.88
C ARG A 580 -11.84 -14.21 23.10
N GLY A 581 -12.14 -13.43 22.07
CA GLY A 581 -12.97 -13.86 20.96
C GLY A 581 -12.16 -14.62 19.90
N PRO A 582 -12.78 -14.92 18.73
CA PRO A 582 -12.13 -15.66 17.65
C PRO A 582 -10.82 -15.07 17.11
N LEU A 583 -10.69 -13.73 17.08
CA LEU A 583 -9.53 -12.99 16.55
C LEU A 583 -8.98 -11.99 17.58
N TYR A 584 -9.88 -11.17 18.15
CA TYR A 584 -9.53 -10.09 19.07
C TYR A 584 -10.01 -10.38 20.49
N SER A 585 -9.44 -9.69 21.48
CA SER A 585 -10.04 -9.58 22.82
C SER A 585 -11.33 -8.76 22.74
N HIS A 586 -12.24 -8.99 23.69
CA HIS A 586 -13.51 -8.28 23.75
C HIS A 586 -13.30 -6.79 24.01
N SER A 587 -12.32 -6.43 24.81
CA SER A 587 -11.90 -5.05 25.05
C SER A 587 -11.44 -4.32 23.79
N TYR A 588 -10.47 -4.86 23.05
CA TYR A 588 -9.92 -4.23 21.85
C TYR A 588 -11.02 -4.02 20.81
N TYR A 589 -11.83 -5.05 20.58
CA TYR A 589 -12.96 -4.97 19.66
C TYR A 589 -13.99 -3.93 20.15
N THR A 590 -14.34 -3.93 21.43
CA THR A 590 -15.29 -2.98 22.01
C THR A 590 -14.80 -1.53 21.87
N LEU A 591 -13.54 -1.24 22.21
CA LEU A 591 -12.94 0.09 22.05
C LEU A 591 -12.99 0.55 20.59
N THR A 592 -12.72 -0.37 19.65
CA THR A 592 -12.78 -0.09 18.21
C THR A 592 -14.20 0.26 17.76
N ILE A 593 -15.18 -0.60 18.05
CA ILE A 593 -16.57 -0.39 17.56
C ILE A 593 -17.25 0.81 18.23
N ARG A 594 -16.82 1.14 19.46
CA ARG A 594 -17.28 2.31 20.21
C ARG A 594 -16.46 3.57 19.89
N ARG A 595 -15.50 3.50 18.95
CA ARG A 595 -14.65 4.63 18.51
C ARG A 595 -13.98 5.35 19.67
N GLN A 596 -13.43 4.59 20.62
CA GLN A 596 -12.79 5.17 21.80
C GLN A 596 -11.39 5.74 21.48
N PHE A 597 -10.75 5.26 20.42
CA PHE A 597 -9.54 5.85 19.85
C PHE A 597 -9.76 6.29 18.40
N ALA A 598 -8.95 7.25 17.94
CA ALA A 598 -8.99 7.80 16.59
C ALA A 598 -7.68 7.46 15.84
N ASP A 599 -7.68 6.37 15.11
CA ASP A 599 -6.56 5.80 14.33
C ASP A 599 -6.57 6.21 12.84
N GLY A 600 -7.43 7.17 12.45
CA GLY A 600 -7.59 7.62 11.06
C GLY A 600 -8.35 6.66 10.15
N ARG A 601 -8.42 5.37 10.51
CA ARG A 601 -8.99 4.25 9.73
C ARG A 601 -8.34 4.11 8.34
N ASN A 602 -8.64 3.00 7.67
CA ASN A 602 -8.21 2.76 6.31
C ASN A 602 -9.00 3.59 5.26
N GLN A 603 -8.74 4.91 5.16
CA GLN A 603 -9.50 5.82 4.29
C GLN A 603 -8.67 6.45 3.17
N ALA A 604 -9.29 6.69 2.02
CA ALA A 604 -8.74 7.49 0.92
C ALA A 604 -8.73 9.00 1.26
N LYS A 605 -8.21 9.35 2.43
CA LYS A 605 -8.15 10.70 2.98
C LYS A 605 -6.79 10.93 3.62
N SER A 606 -6.18 12.06 3.31
CA SER A 606 -4.89 12.48 3.87
C SER A 606 -4.93 13.98 4.24
N ASN A 607 -3.87 14.44 4.89
CA ASN A 607 -3.74 15.74 5.54
C ASN A 607 -4.95 16.09 6.41
N LEU A 608 -5.25 15.26 7.40
CA LEU A 608 -6.34 15.46 8.35
C LEU A 608 -6.17 16.77 9.15
N PRO A 609 -7.25 17.50 9.48
CA PRO A 609 -7.17 18.71 10.31
C PRO A 609 -6.52 18.46 11.69
N PRO A 610 -6.08 19.51 12.39
CA PRO A 610 -5.54 19.38 13.72
C PRO A 610 -6.59 18.77 14.67
N ARG A 611 -6.14 17.98 15.66
CA ARG A 611 -6.96 17.35 16.71
C ARG A 611 -8.11 16.49 16.16
N SER A 612 -7.90 15.85 15.00
CA SER A 612 -8.88 14.96 14.35
C SER A 612 -8.43 13.49 14.23
N ILE A 613 -7.20 13.19 14.65
CA ILE A 613 -6.59 11.85 14.74
C ILE A 613 -5.65 11.82 15.95
N GLY A 614 -5.39 10.64 16.49
CA GLY A 614 -4.51 10.43 17.63
C GLY A 614 -5.17 10.75 18.97
N SER A 615 -4.36 10.92 19.99
CA SER A 615 -4.77 11.18 21.38
C SER A 615 -5.65 12.42 21.53
N GLY A 616 -5.38 13.51 20.80
CA GLY A 616 -6.18 14.74 20.85
C GLY A 616 -7.62 14.58 20.35
N ALA A 617 -7.89 13.55 19.55
CA ALA A 617 -9.22 13.23 19.01
C ALA A 617 -9.89 12.03 19.71
N SER A 618 -9.17 11.33 20.59
CA SER A 618 -9.61 10.05 21.14
C SER A 618 -10.49 10.25 22.37
N ALA A 619 -11.73 9.75 22.32
CA ALA A 619 -12.69 9.87 23.42
C ALA A 619 -12.21 9.18 24.70
N LEU A 620 -11.42 8.11 24.57
CA LEU A 620 -10.83 7.38 25.70
C LEU A 620 -9.98 8.31 26.57
N MET A 621 -9.19 9.20 25.97
CA MET A 621 -8.29 10.09 26.73
C MET A 621 -9.04 11.00 27.71
N LYS A 622 -10.29 11.38 27.38
CA LYS A 622 -11.15 12.18 28.26
C LYS A 622 -11.76 11.39 29.40
N LYS A 623 -11.71 10.07 29.36
CA LYS A 623 -12.29 9.18 30.39
C LYS A 623 -11.27 8.78 31.45
N LEU A 624 -10.01 9.18 31.29
CA LEU A 624 -8.89 8.79 32.16
C LEU A 624 -8.56 9.82 33.25
N ASP A 625 -9.16 11.02 33.18
CA ASP A 625 -8.82 12.19 34.00
C ASP A 625 -9.65 12.35 35.29
N GLY A 626 -10.57 11.41 35.56
CA GLY A 626 -11.51 11.46 36.67
C GLY A 626 -12.91 11.95 36.31
N SER A 627 -13.14 12.46 35.10
CA SER A 627 -14.48 12.89 34.69
C SER A 627 -15.46 11.73 34.45
N HIS A 628 -14.95 10.52 34.22
CA HIS A 628 -15.76 9.32 34.06
C HIS A 628 -15.84 8.54 35.37
N HIS A 629 -16.91 8.79 36.14
CA HIS A 629 -17.17 8.13 37.43
C HIS A 629 -15.98 8.15 38.41
N SER A 630 -15.23 9.26 38.44
CA SER A 630 -14.05 9.44 39.30
C SER A 630 -12.86 8.51 39.01
N VAL A 631 -12.90 7.72 37.92
CA VAL A 631 -11.78 6.87 37.50
C VAL A 631 -10.59 7.74 37.09
N LYS A 632 -9.48 7.62 37.83
CA LYS A 632 -8.22 8.32 37.57
C LYS A 632 -7.09 7.32 37.44
N VAL A 633 -6.42 7.35 36.30
CA VAL A 633 -5.20 6.56 36.08
C VAL A 633 -3.97 7.36 36.49
N THR A 634 -2.84 6.68 36.72
CA THR A 634 -1.56 7.36 36.96
C THR A 634 -1.07 8.06 35.68
N PRO A 635 -0.21 9.09 35.77
CA PRO A 635 0.36 9.74 34.59
C PRO A 635 1.05 8.74 33.64
N HIS A 636 1.74 7.75 34.18
CA HIS A 636 2.37 6.70 33.37
C HIS A 636 1.36 5.82 32.63
N GLU A 637 0.29 5.37 33.29
CA GLU A 637 -0.80 4.61 32.65
C GLU A 637 -1.52 5.44 31.57
N GLN A 638 -1.69 6.75 31.81
CA GLN A 638 -2.23 7.68 30.81
C GLN A 638 -1.30 7.78 29.58
N ASP A 639 0.01 7.88 29.80
CA ASP A 639 1.02 7.91 28.74
C ASP A 639 1.05 6.60 27.94
N MET A 640 0.94 5.43 28.60
CA MET A 640 0.83 4.13 27.94
C MET A 640 -0.33 4.08 26.95
N ILE A 641 -1.53 4.50 27.37
CA ILE A 641 -2.70 4.56 26.47
C ILE A 641 -2.50 5.62 25.39
N ARG A 642 -1.96 6.80 25.76
CA ARG A 642 -1.73 7.89 24.80
C ARG A 642 -0.83 7.44 23.66
N TYR A 643 0.32 6.86 23.99
CA TYR A 643 1.33 6.49 23.02
C TYR A 643 0.97 5.22 22.25
N TRP A 644 0.18 4.31 22.82
CA TRP A 644 -0.46 3.25 22.02
C TRP A 644 -1.37 3.81 20.92
N ILE A 645 -2.14 4.86 21.23
CA ILE A 645 -2.96 5.57 20.23
C ILE A 645 -2.05 6.22 19.17
N GLU A 646 -0.96 6.87 19.58
CA GLU A 646 0.02 7.45 18.66
C GLU A 646 0.82 6.42 17.87
N ALA A 647 0.82 5.15 18.25
CA ALA A 647 1.45 4.05 17.50
C ALA A 647 0.48 3.35 16.54
N GLY A 648 -0.67 3.96 16.22
CA GLY A 648 -1.68 3.41 15.32
C GLY A 648 -2.66 2.43 15.98
N SER A 649 -2.64 2.32 17.31
CA SER A 649 -3.52 1.42 18.10
C SER A 649 -3.46 -0.07 17.69
N PRO A 650 -2.26 -0.67 17.54
CA PRO A 650 -2.11 -2.05 17.12
C PRO A 650 -2.67 -3.02 18.17
N TYR A 651 -3.07 -4.20 17.71
CA TYR A 651 -3.50 -5.29 18.58
C TYR A 651 -2.31 -6.16 19.03
N PRO A 652 -1.66 -6.95 18.16
CA PRO A 652 -0.35 -7.54 18.45
C PRO A 652 0.77 -6.51 18.30
N GLY A 653 1.84 -6.66 19.08
CA GLY A 653 3.10 -5.94 18.89
C GLY A 653 4.14 -6.70 18.06
N THR A 654 3.70 -7.71 17.28
CA THR A 654 4.57 -8.58 16.48
C THR A 654 3.90 -8.99 15.16
N TYR A 655 4.67 -9.04 14.08
CA TYR A 655 4.22 -9.54 12.78
C TYR A 655 4.14 -11.06 12.73
N ALA A 656 4.73 -11.78 13.69
CA ALA A 656 4.60 -13.22 13.84
C ALA A 656 3.15 -13.69 14.01
N ALA A 657 2.24 -12.80 14.41
CA ALA A 657 0.81 -13.06 14.56
C ALA A 657 0.03 -13.13 13.24
N LEU A 658 0.61 -12.64 12.13
CA LEU A 658 -0.08 -12.57 10.84
C LEU A 658 -0.45 -13.97 10.32
N GLY A 659 -1.73 -14.13 9.94
CA GLY A 659 -2.25 -15.34 9.30
C GLY A 659 -2.40 -16.58 10.19
N CYS A 660 -2.12 -16.53 11.50
CA CYS A 660 -2.25 -17.69 12.39
C CYS A 660 -2.92 -17.41 13.72
N GLY A 661 -3.20 -18.47 14.49
CA GLY A 661 -3.76 -18.40 15.83
C GLY A 661 -5.22 -17.94 15.91
N MET A 662 -5.89 -17.73 14.79
CA MET A 662 -7.25 -17.18 14.73
C MET A 662 -8.24 -18.25 14.25
N ILE A 663 -9.41 -18.34 14.88
CA ILE A 663 -10.52 -19.09 14.29
C ILE A 663 -11.04 -18.25 13.14
N GLY A 664 -11.30 -18.81 11.96
CA GLY A 664 -11.80 -18.06 10.80
C GLY A 664 -10.97 -16.84 10.41
N GLY A 665 -9.64 -16.99 10.47
CA GLY A 665 -8.69 -16.10 9.82
C GLY A 665 -8.78 -16.20 8.30
N TYR A 666 -7.96 -15.41 7.61
CA TYR A 666 -7.94 -15.36 6.16
C TYR A 666 -6.58 -15.84 5.63
N GLY A 667 -6.59 -16.55 4.51
CA GLY A 667 -5.41 -16.87 3.71
C GLY A 667 -5.73 -16.57 2.25
N GLU A 668 -4.92 -15.73 1.60
CA GLU A 668 -5.20 -15.25 0.24
C GLU A 668 -6.63 -14.68 0.06
N ASN A 669 -7.13 -13.93 1.04
CA ASN A 669 -8.51 -13.42 1.12
C ASN A 669 -9.64 -14.47 1.22
N HIS A 670 -9.30 -15.75 1.35
CA HIS A 670 -10.27 -16.79 1.63
C HIS A 670 -10.37 -17.00 3.14
N GLN A 671 -11.59 -16.88 3.66
CA GLN A 671 -11.84 -17.10 5.07
C GLN A 671 -11.81 -18.60 5.38
N ASP A 672 -11.12 -19.01 6.44
CA ASP A 672 -11.29 -20.35 6.99
C ASP A 672 -12.69 -20.48 7.62
N GLN A 673 -13.49 -21.40 7.09
CA GLN A 673 -14.84 -21.69 7.56
C GLN A 673 -15.00 -23.14 8.02
N SER A 674 -13.89 -23.82 8.29
CA SER A 674 -13.87 -25.23 8.71
C SER A 674 -14.67 -25.49 9.99
N ASP A 675 -14.79 -24.50 10.86
CA ASP A 675 -15.60 -24.55 12.08
C ASP A 675 -17.11 -24.69 11.83
N ARG A 676 -17.59 -24.32 10.64
CA ARG A 676 -19.00 -24.50 10.25
C ARG A 676 -19.41 -25.97 10.19
N GLN A 677 -18.44 -26.88 10.02
CA GLN A 677 -18.67 -28.33 9.95
C GLN A 677 -18.55 -29.03 11.30
N TRP A 678 -18.22 -28.33 12.39
CA TRP A 678 -18.18 -28.97 13.71
C TRP A 678 -19.59 -29.41 14.12
N PRO A 679 -19.77 -30.62 14.68
CA PRO A 679 -21.08 -31.08 15.15
C PRO A 679 -21.75 -30.10 16.12
N SER A 680 -20.96 -29.49 17.02
CA SER A 680 -21.43 -28.46 17.95
C SER A 680 -21.89 -27.18 17.24
N THR A 681 -21.23 -26.78 16.15
CA THR A 681 -21.62 -25.59 15.36
C THR A 681 -22.94 -25.84 14.65
N ILE A 682 -23.11 -27.00 14.02
CA ILE A 682 -24.36 -27.37 13.33
C ILE A 682 -25.53 -27.36 14.32
N ALA A 683 -25.37 -28.01 15.48
CA ALA A 683 -26.40 -28.07 16.51
C ALA A 683 -26.73 -26.68 17.11
N ALA A 684 -25.72 -25.85 17.38
CA ALA A 684 -25.91 -24.50 17.89
C ALA A 684 -26.57 -23.58 16.86
N ALA A 685 -26.20 -23.67 15.58
CA ALA A 685 -26.79 -22.86 14.51
C ALA A 685 -28.28 -23.13 14.34
N GLU A 686 -28.74 -24.38 14.50
CA GLU A 686 -30.16 -24.74 14.51
C GLU A 686 -30.90 -24.06 15.66
N VAL A 687 -30.32 -24.07 16.87
CA VAL A 687 -30.88 -23.40 18.04
C VAL A 687 -30.96 -21.89 17.83
N ILE A 688 -29.86 -21.26 17.39
CA ILE A 688 -29.81 -19.80 17.18
C ILE A 688 -30.90 -19.37 16.18
N LYS A 689 -31.06 -20.10 15.08
CA LYS A 689 -32.09 -19.82 14.07
C LYS A 689 -33.52 -20.00 14.59
N SER A 690 -33.76 -20.98 15.45
CA SER A 690 -35.12 -21.28 15.93
C SER A 690 -35.53 -20.46 17.15
N ARG A 691 -34.60 -20.23 18.09
CA ARG A 691 -34.88 -19.63 19.39
C ARG A 691 -34.58 -18.13 19.47
N CYS A 692 -33.70 -17.60 18.61
CA CYS A 692 -33.31 -16.18 18.66
C CYS A 692 -33.94 -15.33 17.54
N ALA A 693 -34.68 -15.94 16.60
CA ALA A 693 -35.21 -15.27 15.41
C ALA A 693 -36.24 -14.15 15.69
N GLY A 694 -36.91 -14.16 16.85
CA GLY A 694 -37.84 -13.09 17.25
C GLY A 694 -37.17 -11.71 17.32
N CYS A 695 -35.96 -11.66 17.87
CA CYS A 695 -35.12 -10.45 17.91
C CYS A 695 -34.17 -10.32 16.71
N HIS A 696 -33.63 -11.44 16.23
CA HIS A 696 -32.55 -11.48 15.25
C HIS A 696 -33.03 -11.97 13.90
N ASN A 697 -33.41 -11.02 13.05
CA ASN A 697 -33.82 -11.25 11.68
C ASN A 697 -32.70 -10.88 10.69
N GLN A 698 -33.00 -10.88 9.38
CA GLN A 698 -32.05 -10.54 8.31
C GLN A 698 -31.39 -9.16 8.45
N PHE A 699 -31.96 -8.22 9.21
CA PHE A 699 -31.40 -6.89 9.44
C PHE A 699 -30.50 -6.81 10.69
N LEU A 700 -30.51 -7.83 11.55
CA LEU A 700 -29.64 -7.96 12.72
C LEU A 700 -29.26 -9.44 12.94
N PRO A 701 -28.61 -10.09 11.96
CA PRO A 701 -28.32 -11.52 12.04
C PRO A 701 -27.34 -11.81 13.18
N LEU A 702 -27.51 -12.93 13.87
CA LEU A 702 -26.51 -13.46 14.79
C LEU A 702 -25.49 -14.31 14.02
N PRO A 703 -24.20 -14.29 14.41
CA PRO A 703 -23.22 -15.26 13.93
C PRO A 703 -23.67 -16.68 14.26
N LEU A 704 -23.67 -17.56 13.26
CA LEU A 704 -24.05 -18.96 13.40
C LEU A 704 -22.87 -19.88 13.69
N ALA A 705 -21.65 -19.38 13.51
CA ALA A 705 -20.42 -20.11 13.73
C ALA A 705 -19.33 -19.16 14.27
N PRO A 706 -18.32 -19.67 14.98
CA PRO A 706 -17.15 -18.92 15.39
C PRO A 706 -16.48 -18.13 14.26
N SER A 707 -16.45 -18.62 13.02
CA SER A 707 -15.95 -17.96 11.80
C SER A 707 -16.91 -16.97 11.18
N ASP A 708 -18.20 -17.01 11.53
CA ASP A 708 -19.23 -16.28 10.83
C ASP A 708 -19.07 -14.76 11.03
N ASN A 709 -18.45 -14.12 10.04
CA ASN A 709 -18.30 -12.68 9.96
C ASN A 709 -19.37 -12.05 9.05
N ARG A 710 -20.50 -12.75 8.86
CA ARG A 710 -21.65 -12.32 8.04
C ARG A 710 -21.27 -11.99 6.60
N ASP A 711 -20.32 -12.74 6.06
CA ASP A 711 -19.78 -12.62 4.71
C ASP A 711 -19.17 -11.25 4.37
N VAL A 712 -18.78 -10.46 5.40
CA VAL A 712 -18.07 -9.21 5.21
C VAL A 712 -16.68 -9.31 5.85
N PRO A 713 -15.58 -9.18 5.09
CA PRO A 713 -14.24 -9.13 5.67
C PRO A 713 -14.07 -7.94 6.64
N PRO A 714 -13.28 -8.07 7.72
CA PRO A 714 -13.07 -6.99 8.68
C PRO A 714 -12.59 -5.67 8.07
N TRP A 715 -11.87 -5.73 6.94
CA TRP A 715 -11.36 -4.56 6.22
C TRP A 715 -12.36 -3.89 5.26
N HIS A 716 -13.54 -4.49 5.01
CA HIS A 716 -14.63 -3.89 4.22
C HIS A 716 -15.88 -3.54 5.05
N GLY A 717 -16.06 -4.18 6.22
CA GLY A 717 -17.28 -4.07 7.01
C GLY A 717 -17.27 -2.96 8.04
N GLN A 718 -18.44 -2.35 8.27
CA GLN A 718 -18.65 -1.57 9.48
C GLN A 718 -18.72 -2.51 10.69
N PRO A 719 -17.93 -2.27 11.75
CA PRO A 719 -18.02 -3.04 12.98
C PRO A 719 -19.44 -3.00 13.57
N GLY A 720 -19.84 -4.05 14.30
CA GLY A 720 -21.18 -4.14 14.86
C GLY A 720 -21.21 -4.77 16.26
N TYR A 721 -22.27 -4.48 17.01
CA TYR A 721 -22.43 -4.91 18.41
C TYR A 721 -22.72 -6.41 18.58
N VAL A 722 -23.08 -7.10 17.50
CA VAL A 722 -23.53 -8.51 17.52
C VAL A 722 -22.58 -9.36 16.64
N MET A 723 -21.29 -9.03 16.61
CA MET A 723 -20.31 -9.73 15.77
C MET A 723 -19.63 -10.89 16.51
N ARG A 724 -19.09 -11.85 15.75
CA ARG A 724 -18.36 -13.03 16.25
C ARG A 724 -17.30 -12.69 17.31
N HIS A 725 -16.71 -11.50 17.22
CA HIS A 725 -15.66 -11.01 18.12
C HIS A 725 -16.15 -10.70 19.54
N LEU A 726 -17.45 -10.49 19.76
CA LEU A 726 -18.03 -10.22 21.09
C LEU A 726 -18.97 -11.32 21.56
N VAL A 727 -19.70 -11.95 20.64
CA VAL A 727 -20.76 -12.89 21.05
C VAL A 727 -20.21 -14.21 21.60
N PHE A 728 -19.00 -14.59 21.19
CA PHE A 728 -18.30 -15.77 21.66
C PHE A 728 -17.15 -15.39 22.61
N ASN A 729 -17.11 -16.03 23.78
CA ASN A 729 -16.01 -15.95 24.73
C ASN A 729 -15.29 -17.30 24.77
N PHE A 730 -14.03 -17.35 24.35
CA PHE A 730 -13.22 -18.57 24.34
C PHE A 730 -12.21 -18.63 25.48
N THR A 731 -12.20 -17.62 26.36
CA THR A 731 -11.51 -17.72 27.65
C THR A 731 -12.42 -18.38 28.68
N ARG A 732 -13.67 -17.93 28.76
CA ARG A 732 -14.74 -18.41 29.64
C ARG A 732 -16.01 -18.72 28.84
N PRO A 733 -16.16 -19.93 28.26
CA PRO A 733 -17.26 -20.30 27.36
C PRO A 733 -18.66 -19.96 27.86
N GLU A 734 -18.93 -20.21 29.14
CA GLU A 734 -20.18 -19.92 29.84
C GLU A 734 -20.51 -18.43 29.92
N LYS A 735 -19.51 -17.56 29.81
CA LYS A 735 -19.68 -16.10 29.78
C LYS A 735 -19.91 -15.57 28.36
N SER A 736 -20.07 -16.41 27.34
CA SER A 736 -20.35 -15.93 25.98
C SER A 736 -21.65 -15.14 25.93
N LEU A 737 -21.68 -13.97 25.28
CA LEU A 737 -22.90 -13.15 25.21
C LEU A 737 -24.04 -13.86 24.46
N ILE A 738 -23.71 -14.78 23.54
CA ILE A 738 -24.69 -15.65 22.86
C ILE A 738 -25.44 -16.57 23.85
N LEU A 739 -24.90 -16.80 25.05
CA LEU A 739 -25.51 -17.56 26.14
C LEU A 739 -26.13 -16.63 27.20
N LEU A 740 -25.39 -15.62 27.64
CA LEU A 740 -25.84 -14.74 28.74
C LEU A 740 -27.02 -13.86 28.34
N ALA A 741 -27.05 -13.32 27.11
CA ALA A 741 -28.14 -12.46 26.67
C ALA A 741 -29.52 -13.16 26.69
N PRO A 742 -29.68 -14.39 26.18
CA PRO A 742 -30.96 -15.13 26.21
C PRO A 742 -31.31 -15.82 27.54
N LEU A 743 -30.36 -15.94 28.48
CA LEU A 743 -30.56 -16.63 29.77
C LEU A 743 -31.29 -15.74 30.78
N ALA A 744 -32.18 -16.36 31.56
CA ALA A 744 -32.93 -15.70 32.64
C ALA A 744 -32.00 -15.05 33.69
N PRO A 745 -32.31 -13.85 34.21
CA PRO A 745 -31.54 -13.20 35.27
C PRO A 745 -31.36 -14.08 36.52
N GLU A 746 -32.38 -14.84 36.90
CA GLU A 746 -32.38 -15.74 38.07
C GLU A 746 -31.41 -16.91 37.90
N ALA A 747 -31.07 -17.25 36.66
CA ALA A 747 -30.07 -18.26 36.31
C ALA A 747 -28.67 -17.64 36.04
N GLY A 748 -28.48 -16.36 36.37
CA GLY A 748 -27.22 -15.64 36.14
C GLY A 748 -27.04 -15.08 34.72
N GLY A 749 -28.12 -15.06 33.93
CA GLY A 749 -28.14 -14.42 32.61
C GLY A 749 -28.35 -12.90 32.68
N TYR A 750 -28.31 -12.26 31.52
CA TYR A 750 -28.55 -10.83 31.38
C TYR A 750 -29.98 -10.47 30.96
N GLY A 751 -30.80 -11.46 30.54
CA GLY A 751 -32.21 -11.22 30.17
C GLY A 751 -32.40 -10.15 29.08
N LEU A 752 -31.51 -10.06 28.09
CA LEU A 752 -31.49 -8.97 27.11
C LEU A 752 -32.40 -9.21 25.90
N CYS A 753 -32.94 -10.42 25.74
CA CYS A 753 -33.80 -10.75 24.62
C CYS A 753 -35.17 -10.10 24.77
N LYS A 754 -35.70 -9.57 23.67
CA LYS A 754 -37.02 -8.95 23.56
C LYS A 754 -37.92 -9.79 22.65
N GLN A 755 -39.23 -9.54 22.65
CA GLN A 755 -40.15 -10.25 21.75
C GLN A 755 -39.84 -9.97 20.28
N ASN A 756 -39.51 -8.71 19.99
CA ASN A 756 -38.92 -8.24 18.74
C ASN A 756 -38.08 -7.00 19.00
N LYS A 757 -37.33 -6.50 18.00
CA LYS A 757 -36.40 -5.38 18.18
C LYS A 757 -37.06 -4.09 18.67
N GLN A 758 -38.34 -3.88 18.38
CA GLN A 758 -39.11 -2.68 18.76
C GLN A 758 -39.90 -2.86 20.06
N SER A 759 -39.99 -4.07 20.59
CA SER A 759 -40.75 -4.35 21.81
C SER A 759 -39.94 -3.99 23.06
N ASP A 760 -40.59 -3.48 24.09
CA ASP A 760 -40.03 -3.36 25.44
C ASP A 760 -40.33 -4.59 26.31
N GLU A 761 -41.14 -5.52 25.79
CA GLU A 761 -41.40 -6.80 26.43
C GLU A 761 -40.18 -7.71 26.34
N SER A 762 -39.59 -8.01 27.50
CA SER A 762 -38.46 -8.92 27.63
C SER A 762 -38.94 -10.37 27.52
N VAL A 763 -38.15 -11.22 26.85
CA VAL A 763 -38.45 -12.64 26.66
C VAL A 763 -37.29 -13.47 27.16
N THR A 764 -37.58 -14.33 28.13
CA THR A 764 -36.65 -15.37 28.58
C THR A 764 -36.61 -16.48 27.53
N VAL A 765 -35.47 -16.62 26.85
CA VAL A 765 -35.28 -17.66 25.83
C VAL A 765 -34.83 -18.96 26.48
N PHE A 766 -33.97 -18.89 27.51
CA PHE A 766 -33.55 -20.05 28.31
C PHE A 766 -33.82 -19.78 29.79
N ALA A 767 -34.59 -20.65 30.45
CA ALA A 767 -34.94 -20.49 31.85
C ALA A 767 -33.78 -20.80 32.81
N ASN A 768 -32.89 -21.72 32.43
CA ASN A 768 -31.72 -22.09 33.21
C ASN A 768 -30.65 -22.74 32.32
N THR A 769 -29.48 -23.00 32.89
CA THR A 769 -28.34 -23.59 32.18
C THR A 769 -28.53 -25.06 31.81
N ASN A 770 -29.53 -25.77 32.34
CA ASN A 770 -29.81 -27.16 31.99
C ASN A 770 -30.70 -27.31 30.74
N ASP A 771 -31.17 -26.20 30.15
CA ASP A 771 -31.92 -26.23 28.89
C ASP A 771 -31.09 -26.93 27.79
N PRO A 772 -31.61 -27.99 27.12
CA PRO A 772 -30.87 -28.70 26.09
C PRO A 772 -30.37 -27.81 24.94
N ASN A 773 -31.10 -26.75 24.62
CA ASN A 773 -30.73 -25.79 23.59
C ASN A 773 -29.63 -24.83 24.06
N TYR A 774 -29.66 -24.42 25.34
CA TYR A 774 -28.55 -23.70 25.96
C TYR A 774 -27.26 -24.53 25.89
N GLN A 775 -27.34 -25.83 26.26
CA GLN A 775 -26.20 -26.75 26.24
C GLN A 775 -25.61 -26.94 24.85
N LYS A 776 -26.41 -26.94 23.78
CA LYS A 776 -25.92 -26.96 22.40
C LYS A 776 -25.06 -25.74 22.05
N ILE A 777 -25.49 -24.53 22.44
CA ILE A 777 -24.71 -23.30 22.21
C ILE A 777 -23.46 -23.28 23.11
N LEU A 778 -23.55 -23.76 24.35
CA LEU A 778 -22.39 -23.86 25.23
C LEU A 778 -21.34 -24.83 24.67
N ALA A 779 -21.78 -25.97 24.14
CA ALA A 779 -20.89 -26.94 23.48
C ALA A 779 -20.13 -26.31 22.29
N LEU A 780 -20.76 -25.41 21.52
CA LEU A 780 -20.08 -24.63 20.49
C LEU A 780 -18.98 -23.75 21.08
N CYS A 781 -19.27 -23.01 22.15
CA CYS A 781 -18.31 -22.13 22.79
C CYS A 781 -17.12 -22.90 23.38
N ILE A 782 -17.37 -24.06 23.99
CA ILE A 782 -16.34 -24.99 24.49
C ILE A 782 -15.49 -25.54 23.34
N ALA A 783 -16.11 -25.93 22.22
CA ALA A 783 -15.38 -26.39 21.04
C ALA A 783 -14.48 -25.29 20.47
N GLY A 784 -14.97 -24.04 20.42
CA GLY A 784 -14.19 -22.87 20.04
C GLY A 784 -12.98 -22.65 20.95
N LYS A 785 -13.17 -22.70 22.28
CA LYS A 785 -12.07 -22.64 23.26
C LYS A 785 -11.04 -23.74 23.01
N LYS A 786 -11.47 -25.00 22.90
CA LYS A 786 -10.58 -26.15 22.66
C LYS A 786 -9.78 -25.99 21.36
N HIS A 787 -10.41 -25.47 20.31
CA HIS A 787 -9.73 -25.20 19.06
C HIS A 787 -8.71 -24.05 19.22
N LEU A 788 -9.07 -22.98 19.91
CA LEU A 788 -8.17 -21.86 20.19
C LEU A 788 -6.95 -22.29 21.03
N ASP A 789 -7.14 -23.15 22.03
CA ASP A 789 -6.07 -23.72 22.86
C ASP A 789 -5.12 -24.62 22.04
N LYS A 790 -5.59 -25.18 20.91
CA LYS A 790 -4.78 -25.94 19.95
C LYS A 790 -3.99 -25.03 19.01
N ILE A 791 -4.64 -24.07 18.37
CA ILE A 791 -3.99 -23.22 17.34
C ILE A 791 -3.15 -22.10 17.95
N LYS A 792 -3.54 -21.65 19.15
CA LYS A 792 -2.94 -20.60 19.99
C LYS A 792 -2.76 -19.25 19.30
N ARG A 793 -3.22 -18.18 19.95
CA ARG A 793 -2.95 -16.81 19.53
C ARG A 793 -1.58 -16.35 20.01
N PHE A 794 -1.08 -15.26 19.43
CA PHE A 794 0.19 -14.64 19.84
C PHE A 794 0.25 -14.34 21.35
N ASP A 795 -0.88 -14.01 21.96
CA ASP A 795 -1.04 -13.70 23.38
C ASP A 795 -1.35 -14.94 24.26
N MET A 796 -1.05 -16.15 23.78
CA MET A 796 -1.28 -17.41 24.50
C MET A 796 0.03 -18.17 24.75
N PRO A 797 0.21 -18.77 25.95
CA PRO A 797 1.41 -19.54 26.26
C PRO A 797 1.70 -20.66 25.27
N GLY A 798 2.95 -20.69 24.77
CA GLY A 798 3.42 -21.66 23.78
C GLY A 798 2.84 -21.45 22.38
N PHE A 799 2.45 -20.21 22.04
CA PHE A 799 2.25 -19.77 20.67
C PHE A 799 3.47 -20.11 19.79
N ARG A 800 3.22 -20.43 18.52
CA ARG A 800 4.27 -20.62 17.52
C ARG A 800 3.88 -19.85 16.25
N PRO A 801 4.80 -19.08 15.65
CA PRO A 801 4.55 -18.45 14.36
C PRO A 801 4.38 -19.49 13.26
N ARG A 802 3.87 -19.06 12.11
CA ARG A 802 3.82 -19.88 10.90
C ARG A 802 5.24 -20.26 10.45
N GLN A 803 5.38 -21.44 9.86
CA GLN A 803 6.66 -21.89 9.29
C GLN A 803 7.17 -20.96 8.19
N GLN A 804 6.29 -20.29 7.45
CA GLN A 804 6.65 -19.30 6.44
C GLN A 804 7.30 -18.05 7.05
N TYR A 805 6.86 -17.61 8.23
CA TYR A 805 7.54 -16.53 8.96
C TYR A 805 8.94 -16.97 9.40
N VAL A 806 9.06 -18.20 9.96
CA VAL A 806 10.35 -18.78 10.36
C VAL A 806 11.29 -18.89 9.15
N ARG A 807 10.78 -19.34 7.99
CA ARG A 807 11.53 -19.44 6.73
C ARG A 807 12.13 -18.10 6.33
N GLU A 808 11.34 -17.03 6.32
CA GLU A 808 11.84 -15.71 5.95
C GLU A 808 12.84 -15.18 6.98
N MET A 809 12.61 -15.39 8.28
CA MET A 809 13.57 -14.99 9.31
C MET A 809 14.91 -15.74 9.22
N ILE A 810 14.90 -17.01 8.80
CA ILE A 810 16.12 -17.75 8.47
C ILE A 810 16.78 -17.18 7.21
N ARG A 811 16.00 -16.91 6.17
CA ARG A 811 16.49 -16.32 4.90
C ARG A 811 17.15 -14.95 5.12
N TYR A 812 16.62 -14.16 6.05
CA TYR A 812 17.15 -12.83 6.41
C TYR A 812 18.31 -12.90 7.40
N GLY A 813 18.70 -14.10 7.85
CA GLY A 813 19.80 -14.30 8.81
C GLY A 813 19.47 -13.87 10.24
N VAL A 814 18.19 -13.68 10.56
CA VAL A 814 17.70 -13.31 11.90
C VAL A 814 17.61 -14.54 12.80
N LEU A 815 17.16 -15.67 12.24
CA LEU A 815 17.12 -16.98 12.90
C LEU A 815 18.18 -17.92 12.32
N PRO A 816 18.68 -18.90 13.12
CA PRO A 816 19.71 -19.82 12.67
C PRO A 816 19.18 -20.81 11.62
N LYS A 817 20.02 -21.16 10.64
CA LYS A 817 19.66 -22.08 9.53
C LYS A 817 19.24 -23.48 9.98
N ASN A 818 19.78 -23.95 11.11
CA ASN A 818 19.54 -25.27 11.68
C ASN A 818 18.56 -25.23 12.87
N LEU A 819 17.68 -24.22 12.93
CA LEU A 819 16.66 -24.12 13.95
C LEU A 819 15.78 -25.38 13.94
N ALA A 820 15.66 -26.07 15.08
CA ALA A 820 14.81 -27.24 15.20
C ALA A 820 13.33 -26.86 14.97
N ALA A 821 12.56 -27.75 14.35
CA ALA A 821 11.16 -27.49 14.00
C ALA A 821 10.26 -27.17 15.21
N ASP A 822 10.63 -27.66 16.39
CA ASP A 822 9.99 -27.49 17.68
C ASP A 822 10.68 -26.44 18.59
N ALA A 823 11.75 -25.78 18.13
CA ALA A 823 12.44 -24.76 18.90
C ALA A 823 11.48 -23.65 19.35
N ASN A 824 11.65 -23.17 20.59
CA ASN A 824 10.90 -22.02 21.08
C ASN A 824 11.46 -20.73 20.44
N ILE A 825 10.58 -19.86 19.96
CA ILE A 825 10.96 -18.61 19.29
C ILE A 825 10.39 -17.45 20.08
N ASP A 826 11.26 -16.58 20.59
CA ASP A 826 10.83 -15.27 21.07
C ASP A 826 10.53 -14.38 19.87
N VAL A 827 9.26 -14.30 19.50
CA VAL A 827 8.80 -13.57 18.32
C VAL A 827 9.02 -12.07 18.42
N TYR A 828 8.99 -11.50 19.63
CA TYR A 828 9.21 -10.07 19.84
C TYR A 828 10.70 -9.73 19.67
N ALA A 829 11.58 -10.53 20.25
CA ALA A 829 13.02 -10.37 20.04
C ALA A 829 13.41 -10.62 18.57
N THR A 830 12.76 -11.58 17.92
CA THR A 830 12.98 -11.90 16.49
C THR A 830 12.60 -10.72 15.60
N ASP A 831 11.40 -10.14 15.77
CA ASP A 831 11.01 -8.95 15.00
C ASP A 831 11.91 -7.74 15.28
N GLN A 832 12.32 -7.55 16.53
CA GLN A 832 13.28 -6.48 16.89
C GLN A 832 14.62 -6.67 16.17
N ALA A 833 15.17 -7.89 16.16
CA ALA A 833 16.40 -8.22 15.46
C ALA A 833 16.26 -8.06 13.93
N TYR A 834 15.10 -8.40 13.37
CA TYR A 834 14.77 -8.13 11.97
C TYR A 834 14.80 -6.63 11.66
N TRP A 835 14.12 -5.79 12.43
CA TRP A 835 14.16 -4.34 12.16
C TRP A 835 15.55 -3.74 12.32
N GLN A 836 16.36 -4.25 13.25
CA GLN A 836 17.75 -3.84 13.45
C GLN A 836 18.69 -4.30 12.33
N SER A 837 18.36 -5.37 11.60
CA SER A 837 19.14 -5.81 10.44
C SER A 837 18.99 -4.85 9.27
N LEU A 838 17.88 -4.08 9.22
CA LEU A 838 17.60 -3.08 8.19
C LEU A 838 18.26 -1.72 8.45
N TRP A 839 18.83 -1.50 9.62
CA TRP A 839 19.46 -0.21 9.97
C TRP A 839 20.73 0.02 9.14
N TYR A 840 20.92 1.26 8.70
CA TYR A 840 22.13 1.65 7.98
C TYR A 840 23.37 1.41 8.84
N ARG A 841 24.36 0.73 8.26
CA ARG A 841 25.67 0.49 8.84
C ARG A 841 26.72 0.98 7.85
N PRO A 842 27.58 1.93 8.23
CA PRO A 842 28.71 2.32 7.41
C PRO A 842 29.56 1.10 7.07
N ASP A 843 30.02 1.00 5.82
CA ASP A 843 30.91 -0.09 5.41
C ASP A 843 32.21 -0.05 6.21
N ALA A 844 32.62 -1.20 6.74
CA ALA A 844 33.85 -1.32 7.53
C ALA A 844 35.10 -0.91 6.73
N ALA A 845 35.08 -1.07 5.40
CA ALA A 845 36.15 -0.66 4.48
C ALA A 845 36.25 0.88 4.28
N ILE A 846 35.22 1.64 4.67
CA ILE A 846 35.14 3.10 4.51
C ILE A 846 35.48 3.82 5.84
N VAL A 847 35.64 3.08 6.94
CA VAL A 847 36.05 3.63 8.25
C VAL A 847 37.58 3.58 8.37
N PRO A 848 38.31 4.71 8.35
CA PRO A 848 39.74 4.70 8.63
C PRO A 848 39.95 4.35 10.12
N GLY A 849 40.61 3.22 10.39
CA GLY A 849 41.16 2.88 11.71
C GLY A 849 40.25 2.08 12.66
N ARG A 850 39.93 0.83 12.28
CA ARG A 850 39.74 -0.24 13.27
C ARG A 850 40.77 -1.33 13.08
#